data_AF-A0A3D0V4Z3-F1
#
_entry.id   AF-A0A3D0V4Z3-F1
#
_cell.length_a   1.000
_cell.length_b   1.000
_cell.length_c   1.000
_cell.angle_alpha   90.00
_cell.angle_beta   90.00
_cell.angle_gamma   90.00
#
_symmetry.space_group_name_H-M   'P 1'
#
loop_
_entity.id
_entity.type
_entity.pdbx_description
1 polymer ?
#
loop_
_entity_poly.entity_id
_entity_poly.type
_entity_poly.pdbx_seq_one_letter_code
_entity_poly.pdbx_strand_id
1 'polypeptide(L)'
;MPYRGHSTSSGFYPEESSSGEMYFEEELRRQEEEREFITDFCYLSREELFEKYPSLEDQKRIFFEMLSRESSQIDKYLDFFSPALFTIELAEELLRNRGYVFHFMESNLPLFIKGASDQERLFHLVKEKLGFPFIVDHLREFSFDKRAFLEECLASGKYELVASRIDYFPPELHPIAAQKLEELGETRVLLSYLNKFQGIDDYSLSQRLCGNKIDLERLARHVMQFEKLDPIVVQKFREQKLANGIVGLIQMGEIDPPTKEDYLLILDSAQMKFTNPPSVREFLASHWDVFPDAKEKEIFEMLLKRDPLLILKNLDRFPSYSPEKMIYEFQHKPGLKKGVADAMIGSFAYLFPSEMQSALVEAAWKSGIEQAKTSILGKLKYFKGLSANVASILLHKYPHQVLGALDAFMPGAVDQERLVDRMLYDRSYKDFFPKPKGLTVPYREVLGRIFNQVSLDGMRGLVVLLSESDRKWLGEFCLKKDPITYYKNIDLFKNQEIPPKESDIMEVVLISLRSFKDPKKVLAQFHEYKDFGDYQEIAKARLVDSLKYLELEEWELWLDEVDLNDRVYAKTKVRIEKELLNLLPRLLRLGLPGDAKKIMALCKRFHLAISDEIEKRVEEAEVVKEERTPRAIVEKPVDVLGDMTKFYTHQLIAAHLPTQQEKRDARLHGIDLPVRTWVDLNDMTRGFEAHERRIAHWMKQYVVFAVVSELRHQIEHEYALGRETSVELPCLELTDEEQHYQEKYSHPVDQFLSLATPTEIRRFLFQAEQRFLQRGWSACYGGKAWAMISRISADVWKEDMPLTIQIDRIFDLQHNTGCIFDKRPDQVKEDENGIKEFLDFKFRQTGSREVWGKVLRRLLDLDQAKRLIDDLNLFKQLQPKLEVFREKVHQVTTPASAKYY
;
A
#
# COMPACT_ATOMS: atom_id res chain seq x y z
N MET A 1 -19.01 5.27 -78.41
CA MET A 1 -20.06 5.71 -79.35
C MET A 1 -21.30 4.89 -79.09
N PRO A 2 -22.53 5.43 -79.16
CA PRO A 2 -23.00 6.50 -80.06
C PRO A 2 -23.30 7.84 -79.34
N TYR A 3 -22.83 8.98 -79.88
CA TYR A 3 -23.48 9.96 -80.80
C TYR A 3 -24.36 10.99 -80.04
N ARG A 4 -23.86 12.20 -79.77
CA ARG A 4 -23.85 13.43 -80.62
C ARG A 4 -25.22 14.09 -80.78
N GLY A 5 -25.30 15.36 -80.41
CA GLY A 5 -26.35 16.30 -80.81
C GLY A 5 -26.08 17.71 -80.29
N HIS A 6 -25.19 18.45 -80.97
CA HIS A 6 -25.06 19.89 -80.83
C HIS A 6 -26.31 20.60 -81.41
N SER A 7 -26.81 21.64 -80.74
CA SER A 7 -27.19 22.89 -81.43
C SER A 7 -27.14 24.09 -80.50
N THR A 8 -26.56 25.15 -81.05
CA THR A 8 -26.30 26.50 -80.57
C THR A 8 -27.58 27.34 -80.48
N SER A 9 -27.66 28.28 -79.53
CA SER A 9 -27.66 29.73 -79.85
C SER A 9 -27.77 30.61 -78.60
N SER A 10 -26.82 31.54 -78.50
CA SER A 10 -26.96 32.94 -78.04
C SER A 10 -28.04 33.28 -77.00
N GLY A 11 -27.53 33.61 -75.80
CA GLY A 11 -27.66 34.95 -75.23
C GLY A 11 -29.04 35.38 -74.75
N PHE A 12 -29.22 35.33 -73.43
CA PHE A 12 -29.84 36.39 -72.63
C PHE A 12 -29.31 36.23 -71.20
N TYR A 13 -28.61 37.25 -70.69
CA TYR A 13 -28.42 37.40 -69.24
C TYR A 13 -29.80 37.68 -68.62
N PRO A 14 -30.02 37.15 -67.41
CA PRO A 14 -30.32 38.07 -66.31
C PRO A 14 -29.46 37.79 -65.08
N GLU A 15 -28.85 38.88 -64.62
CA GLU A 15 -28.67 39.33 -63.24
C GLU A 15 -28.67 38.30 -62.09
N GLU A 16 -27.50 38.26 -61.45
CA GLU A 16 -27.25 38.24 -59.99
C GLU A 16 -28.05 37.25 -59.12
N SER A 17 -27.39 36.13 -58.77
CA SER A 17 -27.66 35.41 -57.52
C SER A 17 -26.60 35.77 -56.48
N SER A 18 -26.87 36.80 -55.65
CA SER A 18 -26.03 37.20 -54.51
C SER A 18 -25.93 36.15 -53.39
N SER A 19 -26.46 34.93 -53.59
CA SER A 19 -26.43 33.84 -52.62
C SER A 19 -25.24 32.88 -52.82
N GLY A 20 -24.62 32.86 -54.00
CA GLY A 20 -23.48 31.99 -54.31
C GLY A 20 -22.12 32.56 -53.87
N GLU A 21 -21.94 33.88 -54.01
CA GLU A 21 -20.74 34.57 -53.53
C GLU A 21 -20.70 34.64 -52.00
N MET A 22 -21.86 34.86 -51.37
CA MET A 22 -21.99 34.92 -49.91
C MET A 22 -21.67 33.58 -49.23
N TYR A 23 -22.06 32.44 -49.83
CA TYR A 23 -21.70 31.09 -49.35
C TYR A 23 -20.21 30.76 -49.54
N PHE A 24 -19.58 31.30 -50.59
CA PHE A 24 -18.16 31.08 -50.89
C PHE A 24 -17.25 31.93 -50.00
N GLU A 25 -17.63 33.18 -49.72
CA GLU A 25 -16.95 34.06 -48.77
C GLU A 25 -17.07 33.56 -47.32
N GLU A 26 -18.23 33.05 -46.93
CA GLU A 26 -18.44 32.51 -45.58
C GLU A 26 -17.64 31.21 -45.34
N GLU A 27 -17.48 30.38 -46.37
CA GLU A 27 -16.63 29.19 -46.32
C GLU A 27 -15.13 29.54 -46.31
N LEU A 28 -14.71 30.55 -47.08
CA LEU A 28 -13.33 31.05 -47.05
C LEU A 28 -12.98 31.63 -45.68
N ARG A 29 -13.88 32.41 -45.08
CA ARG A 29 -13.71 33.00 -43.76
C ARG A 29 -13.59 31.92 -42.68
N ARG A 30 -14.42 30.87 -42.74
CA ARG A 30 -14.30 29.70 -41.83
C ARG A 30 -12.96 28.98 -41.97
N GLN A 31 -12.44 28.83 -43.19
CA GLN A 31 -11.13 28.21 -43.42
C GLN A 31 -9.97 29.08 -42.92
N GLU A 32 -10.11 30.40 -42.95
CA GLU A 32 -9.14 31.33 -42.37
C GLU A 32 -9.19 31.32 -40.84
N GLU A 33 -10.40 31.36 -40.25
CA GLU A 33 -10.63 31.20 -38.80
C GLU A 33 -10.13 29.83 -38.29
N GLU A 34 -10.22 28.77 -39.10
CA GLU A 34 -9.64 27.46 -38.81
C GLU A 34 -8.11 27.48 -38.81
N ARG A 35 -7.49 28.13 -39.81
CA ARG A 35 -6.03 28.26 -39.85
C ARG A 35 -5.49 29.11 -38.73
N GLU A 36 -6.18 30.20 -38.37
CA GLU A 36 -5.78 31.04 -37.25
C GLU A 36 -5.83 30.25 -35.94
N PHE A 37 -6.94 29.56 -35.66
CA PHE A 37 -7.07 28.73 -34.46
C PHE A 37 -5.99 27.66 -34.37
N ILE A 38 -5.73 26.92 -35.45
CA ILE A 38 -4.69 25.88 -35.47
C ILE A 38 -3.30 26.49 -35.26
N THR A 39 -3.06 27.67 -35.81
CA THR A 39 -1.80 28.41 -35.61
C THR A 39 -1.65 28.79 -34.14
N ASP A 40 -2.66 29.44 -33.56
CA ASP A 40 -2.64 29.82 -32.14
C ASP A 40 -2.52 28.62 -31.21
N PHE A 41 -3.23 27.52 -31.51
CA PHE A 41 -3.14 26.29 -30.74
C PHE A 41 -1.71 25.74 -30.67
N CYS A 42 -0.93 25.93 -31.73
CA CYS A 42 0.45 25.45 -31.84
C CYS A 42 1.49 26.42 -31.26
N TYR A 43 1.19 27.73 -31.14
CA TYR A 43 2.18 28.76 -30.81
C TYR A 43 1.88 29.60 -29.57
N LEU A 44 0.63 29.67 -29.09
CA LEU A 44 0.30 30.33 -27.82
C LEU A 44 0.55 29.39 -26.64
N SER A 45 0.91 29.96 -25.48
CA SER A 45 0.85 29.20 -24.24
C SER A 45 -0.59 28.77 -23.96
N ARG A 46 -0.78 27.72 -23.14
CA ARG A 46 -2.14 27.25 -22.81
C ARG A 46 -2.95 28.33 -22.11
N GLU A 47 -2.34 29.11 -21.23
CA GLU A 47 -2.99 30.24 -20.55
C GLU A 47 -3.48 31.29 -21.56
N GLU A 48 -2.62 31.71 -22.49
CA GLU A 48 -2.96 32.68 -23.55
C GLU A 48 -4.03 32.12 -24.51
N LEU A 49 -3.99 30.82 -24.80
CA LEU A 49 -4.96 30.16 -25.67
C LEU A 49 -6.36 30.18 -25.04
N PHE A 50 -6.50 29.81 -23.76
CA PHE A 50 -7.79 29.85 -23.05
C PHE A 50 -8.28 31.29 -22.80
N GLU A 51 -7.37 32.28 -22.70
CA GLU A 51 -7.75 33.70 -22.65
C GLU A 51 -8.26 34.22 -24.01
N LYS A 52 -7.62 33.83 -25.12
CA LYS A 52 -8.04 34.21 -26.48
C LYS A 52 -9.35 33.53 -26.90
N TYR A 53 -9.57 32.29 -26.45
CA TYR A 53 -10.68 31.42 -26.83
C TYR A 53 -11.50 30.94 -25.61
N PRO A 54 -12.20 31.86 -24.91
CA PRO A 54 -12.77 31.56 -23.60
C PRO A 54 -14.16 30.89 -23.64
N SER A 55 -14.85 30.88 -24.79
CA SER A 55 -16.23 30.39 -24.87
C SER A 55 -16.33 28.87 -24.72
N LEU A 56 -17.52 28.34 -24.41
CA LEU A 56 -17.68 26.90 -24.23
C LEU A 56 -17.47 26.11 -25.54
N GLU A 57 -17.85 26.71 -26.68
CA GLU A 57 -17.64 26.11 -28.00
C GLU A 57 -16.15 26.10 -28.37
N ASP A 58 -15.46 27.18 -28.05
CA ASP A 58 -14.01 27.26 -28.21
C ASP A 58 -13.28 26.25 -27.33
N GLN A 59 -13.70 26.11 -26.07
CA GLN A 59 -13.17 25.10 -25.16
C GLN A 59 -13.44 23.69 -25.67
N LYS A 60 -14.63 23.42 -26.22
CA LYS A 60 -14.93 22.12 -26.87
C LYS A 60 -13.99 21.87 -28.05
N ARG A 61 -13.67 22.89 -28.84
CA ARG A 61 -12.75 22.81 -29.97
C ARG A 61 -11.30 22.57 -29.52
N ILE A 62 -10.82 23.30 -28.52
CA ILE A 62 -9.52 23.07 -27.88
C ILE A 62 -9.45 21.64 -27.34
N PHE A 63 -10.51 21.18 -26.67
CA PHE A 63 -10.59 19.83 -26.10
C PHE A 63 -10.41 18.74 -27.17
N PHE A 64 -11.15 18.82 -28.28
CA PHE A 64 -11.01 17.84 -29.37
C PHE A 64 -9.68 17.93 -30.11
N GLU A 65 -9.12 19.12 -30.26
CA GLU A 65 -7.81 19.29 -30.90
C GLU A 65 -6.69 18.69 -30.02
N MET A 66 -6.75 18.93 -28.71
CA MET A 66 -5.88 18.28 -27.73
C MET A 66 -6.07 16.77 -27.73
N LEU A 67 -7.30 16.28 -27.74
CA LEU A 67 -7.57 14.85 -27.77
C LEU A 67 -7.05 14.18 -29.05
N SER A 68 -6.94 14.92 -30.14
CA SER A 68 -6.48 14.42 -31.44
C SER A 68 -4.95 14.48 -31.59
N ARG A 69 -4.31 15.55 -31.11
CA ARG A 69 -2.86 15.79 -31.30
C ARG A 69 -1.99 15.49 -30.09
N GLU A 70 -2.56 15.65 -28.91
CA GLU A 70 -1.86 15.65 -27.63
C GLU A 70 -2.64 14.85 -26.57
N SER A 71 -3.22 13.72 -26.99
CA SER A 71 -4.13 12.92 -26.15
C SER A 71 -3.54 12.51 -24.80
N SER A 72 -2.21 12.32 -24.73
CA SER A 72 -1.47 12.00 -23.50
C SER A 72 -1.25 13.19 -22.55
N GLN A 73 -1.56 14.41 -22.98
CA GLN A 73 -1.31 15.64 -22.24
C GLN A 73 -2.61 16.28 -21.74
N ILE A 74 -3.76 15.88 -22.27
CA ILE A 74 -5.05 16.54 -22.02
C ILE A 74 -5.41 16.59 -20.53
N ASP A 75 -5.05 15.53 -19.77
CA ASP A 75 -5.35 15.43 -18.34
C ASP A 75 -4.69 16.54 -17.51
N LYS A 76 -3.53 17.08 -17.95
CA LYS A 76 -2.86 18.20 -17.27
C LYS A 76 -3.63 19.51 -17.32
N TYR A 77 -4.48 19.66 -18.33
CA TYR A 77 -5.14 20.92 -18.64
C TYR A 77 -6.64 20.89 -18.35
N LEU A 78 -7.14 19.81 -17.73
CA LEU A 78 -8.55 19.67 -17.35
C LEU A 78 -9.08 20.84 -16.51
N ASP A 79 -8.24 21.43 -15.66
CA ASP A 79 -8.59 22.58 -14.81
C ASP A 79 -8.85 23.88 -15.59
N PHE A 80 -8.41 23.97 -16.85
CA PHE A 80 -8.69 25.11 -17.73
C PHE A 80 -10.06 25.01 -18.39
N PHE A 81 -10.61 23.79 -18.52
CA PHE A 81 -11.93 23.58 -19.10
C PHE A 81 -13.03 23.89 -18.08
N SER A 82 -14.08 24.53 -18.56
CA SER A 82 -15.29 24.75 -17.80
C SER A 82 -15.94 23.40 -17.45
N PRO A 83 -16.38 23.19 -16.19
CA PRO A 83 -17.16 22.02 -15.82
C PRO A 83 -18.42 21.82 -16.67
N ALA A 84 -18.94 22.89 -17.28
CA ALA A 84 -20.10 22.84 -18.16
C ALA A 84 -19.83 22.12 -19.50
N LEU A 85 -18.57 21.84 -19.84
CA LEU A 85 -18.19 21.13 -21.05
C LEU A 85 -18.52 19.63 -20.96
N PHE A 86 -18.42 19.03 -19.77
CA PHE A 86 -18.50 17.58 -19.56
C PHE A 86 -19.95 17.10 -19.44
N THR A 87 -20.69 17.14 -20.55
CA THR A 87 -22.09 16.73 -20.64
C THR A 87 -22.28 15.31 -21.17
N ILE A 88 -23.52 14.80 -21.11
CA ILE A 88 -23.89 13.50 -21.69
C ILE A 88 -23.69 13.50 -23.21
N GLU A 89 -23.99 14.62 -23.88
CA GLU A 89 -23.82 14.79 -25.32
C GLU A 89 -22.34 14.68 -25.71
N LEU A 90 -21.45 15.30 -24.94
CA LEU A 90 -20.01 15.15 -25.15
C LEU A 90 -19.57 13.70 -24.89
N ALA A 91 -20.08 13.06 -23.84
CA ALA A 91 -19.81 11.64 -23.57
C ALA A 91 -20.27 10.73 -24.72
N GLU A 92 -21.44 10.98 -25.31
CA GLU A 92 -21.93 10.26 -26.48
C GLU A 92 -21.03 10.48 -27.70
N GLU A 93 -20.63 11.73 -27.96
CA GLU A 93 -19.75 12.08 -29.07
C GLU A 93 -18.38 11.40 -28.94
N LEU A 94 -17.86 11.35 -27.72
CA LEU A 94 -16.64 10.64 -27.36
C LEU A 94 -16.79 9.12 -27.57
N LEU A 95 -17.83 8.50 -27.01
CA LEU A 95 -18.05 7.06 -27.10
C LEU A 95 -18.43 6.56 -28.51
N ARG A 96 -18.79 7.46 -29.43
CA ARG A 96 -18.97 7.15 -30.86
C ARG A 96 -17.65 7.07 -31.63
N ASN A 97 -16.64 7.84 -31.24
CA ASN A 97 -15.34 7.88 -31.91
C ASN A 97 -14.39 6.83 -31.30
N ARG A 98 -14.06 5.79 -32.07
CA ARG A 98 -13.18 4.70 -31.58
C ARG A 98 -11.71 5.14 -31.56
N GLY A 99 -11.03 5.01 -30.41
CA GLY A 99 -9.61 5.34 -30.22
C GLY A 99 -9.23 5.62 -28.75
N TYR A 100 -8.24 6.51 -28.54
CA TYR A 100 -7.75 7.01 -27.22
C TYR A 100 -8.85 7.56 -26.29
N VAL A 101 -10.03 7.80 -26.84
CA VAL A 101 -11.24 8.24 -26.12
C VAL A 101 -11.70 7.24 -25.06
N PHE A 102 -11.43 5.94 -25.25
CA PHE A 102 -11.73 4.91 -24.25
C PHE A 102 -10.96 5.17 -22.95
N HIS A 103 -9.65 5.39 -23.04
CA HIS A 103 -8.80 5.64 -21.87
C HIS A 103 -9.11 6.98 -21.20
N PHE A 104 -9.46 8.00 -22.00
CA PHE A 104 -9.89 9.28 -21.46
C PHE A 104 -11.20 9.12 -20.65
N MET A 105 -12.22 8.48 -21.23
CA MET A 105 -13.49 8.23 -20.53
C MET A 105 -13.32 7.34 -19.29
N GLU A 106 -12.47 6.32 -19.37
CA GLU A 106 -12.12 5.44 -18.26
C GLU A 106 -11.51 6.21 -17.08
N SER A 107 -10.59 7.14 -17.37
CA SER A 107 -9.88 7.91 -16.34
C SER A 107 -10.66 9.12 -15.81
N ASN A 108 -11.64 9.62 -16.58
CA ASN A 108 -12.31 10.90 -16.32
C ASN A 108 -13.84 10.82 -16.22
N LEU A 109 -14.44 9.61 -16.13
CA LEU A 109 -15.88 9.43 -15.95
C LEU A 109 -16.52 10.30 -14.84
N PRO A 110 -15.88 10.53 -13.66
CA PRO A 110 -16.45 11.37 -12.61
C PRO A 110 -16.79 12.81 -13.05
N LEU A 111 -16.07 13.37 -14.04
CA LEU A 111 -16.36 14.69 -14.60
C LEU A 111 -17.73 14.71 -15.29
N PHE A 112 -18.01 13.67 -16.08
CA PHE A 112 -19.28 13.53 -16.80
C PHE A 112 -20.45 13.23 -15.88
N ILE A 113 -20.24 12.43 -14.84
CA ILE A 113 -21.29 12.14 -13.84
C ILE A 113 -21.75 13.43 -13.16
N LYS A 114 -20.79 14.29 -12.75
CA LYS A 114 -21.09 15.56 -12.09
C LYS A 114 -21.83 16.55 -12.98
N GLY A 115 -21.52 16.57 -14.28
CA GLY A 115 -22.14 17.45 -15.28
C GLY A 115 -23.43 16.91 -15.90
N ALA A 116 -23.74 15.63 -15.71
CA ALA A 116 -24.88 14.97 -16.33
C ALA A 116 -26.21 15.39 -15.69
N SER A 117 -27.13 15.92 -16.51
CA SER A 117 -28.51 16.20 -16.11
C SER A 117 -29.35 14.92 -15.94
N ASP A 118 -28.97 13.84 -16.60
CA ASP A 118 -29.63 12.52 -16.57
C ASP A 118 -28.58 11.41 -16.38
N GLN A 119 -28.25 11.15 -15.12
CA GLN A 119 -27.22 10.19 -14.77
C GLN A 119 -27.61 8.74 -15.09
N GLU A 120 -28.91 8.40 -15.11
CA GLU A 120 -29.38 7.06 -15.46
C GLU A 120 -29.13 6.78 -16.95
N ARG A 121 -29.44 7.73 -17.83
CA ARG A 121 -29.12 7.63 -19.26
C ARG A 121 -27.61 7.49 -19.48
N LEU A 122 -26.79 8.29 -18.81
CA LEU A 122 -25.33 8.19 -18.90
C LEU A 122 -24.85 6.80 -18.45
N PHE A 123 -25.38 6.27 -17.35
CA PHE A 123 -25.05 4.94 -16.84
C PHE A 123 -25.32 3.86 -17.90
N HIS A 124 -26.50 3.89 -18.52
CA HIS A 124 -26.86 2.92 -19.56
C HIS A 124 -26.01 3.05 -20.82
N LEU A 125 -25.71 4.28 -21.26
CA LEU A 125 -24.80 4.54 -22.37
C LEU A 125 -23.42 3.92 -22.12
N VAL A 126 -22.85 4.17 -20.95
CA VAL A 126 -21.53 3.65 -20.58
C VAL A 126 -21.57 2.13 -20.40
N LYS A 127 -22.61 1.58 -19.76
CA LYS A 127 -22.84 0.12 -19.65
C LYS A 127 -22.86 -0.55 -21.02
N GLU A 128 -23.51 0.06 -22.01
CA GLU A 128 -23.60 -0.46 -23.37
C GLU A 128 -22.25 -0.40 -24.10
N LYS A 129 -21.52 0.72 -23.98
CA LYS A 129 -20.30 0.97 -24.75
C LYS A 129 -19.03 0.39 -24.12
N LEU A 130 -18.89 0.47 -22.79
CA LEU A 130 -17.69 0.08 -22.04
C LEU A 130 -17.89 -1.22 -21.24
N GLY A 131 -19.14 -1.65 -21.03
CA GLY A 131 -19.47 -2.94 -20.44
C GLY A 131 -19.86 -2.89 -18.95
N PHE A 132 -20.52 -3.96 -18.52
CA PHE A 132 -21.06 -4.09 -17.15
C PHE A 132 -19.99 -4.12 -16.05
N PRO A 133 -18.86 -4.86 -16.18
CA PRO A 133 -17.85 -4.88 -15.13
C PRO A 133 -17.26 -3.50 -14.84
N PHE A 134 -17.02 -2.69 -15.89
CA PHE A 134 -16.48 -1.34 -15.77
C PHE A 134 -17.46 -0.39 -15.05
N ILE A 135 -18.71 -0.34 -15.52
CA ILE A 135 -19.66 0.66 -15.00
C ILE A 135 -20.12 0.39 -13.57
N VAL A 136 -20.10 -0.87 -13.12
CA VAL A 136 -20.46 -1.22 -11.74
C VAL A 136 -19.46 -0.67 -10.73
N ASP A 137 -18.17 -0.57 -11.09
CA ASP A 137 -17.16 0.01 -10.19
C ASP A 137 -17.40 1.51 -9.90
N HIS A 138 -18.13 2.18 -10.79
CA HIS A 138 -18.57 3.57 -10.63
C HIS A 138 -20.01 3.72 -10.12
N LEU A 139 -20.72 2.62 -9.84
CA LEU A 139 -22.16 2.66 -9.48
C LEU A 139 -22.46 3.61 -8.30
N ARG A 140 -21.54 3.73 -7.34
CA ARG A 140 -21.65 4.62 -6.18
C ARG A 140 -21.67 6.11 -6.55
N GLU A 141 -21.03 6.48 -7.66
CA GLU A 141 -20.94 7.87 -8.13
C GLU A 141 -22.24 8.33 -8.80
N PHE A 142 -23.03 7.40 -9.33
CA PHE A 142 -24.31 7.68 -9.97
C PHE A 142 -25.46 7.86 -8.95
N SER A 143 -26.37 8.78 -9.26
CA SER A 143 -27.54 9.14 -8.48
C SER A 143 -28.82 8.80 -9.24
N PHE A 144 -29.17 7.51 -9.28
CA PHE A 144 -30.47 6.98 -9.73
C PHE A 144 -30.96 5.88 -8.78
N ASP A 145 -32.17 5.36 -9.00
CA ASP A 145 -32.73 4.27 -8.20
C ASP A 145 -31.99 2.94 -8.45
N LYS A 146 -31.07 2.60 -7.53
CA LYS A 146 -30.25 1.39 -7.60
C LYS A 146 -31.03 0.11 -7.31
N ARG A 147 -32.24 0.21 -6.74
CA ARG A 147 -33.06 -0.97 -6.43
C ARG A 147 -33.62 -1.61 -7.70
N ALA A 148 -34.20 -0.80 -8.58
CA ALA A 148 -34.74 -1.29 -9.85
C ALA A 148 -33.66 -1.99 -10.68
N PHE A 149 -32.46 -1.41 -10.71
CA PHE A 149 -31.30 -1.99 -11.39
C PHE A 149 -30.83 -3.31 -10.77
N LEU A 150 -30.78 -3.41 -9.43
CA LEU A 150 -30.49 -4.66 -8.74
C LEU A 150 -31.49 -5.77 -9.12
N GLU A 151 -32.78 -5.44 -9.11
CA GLU A 151 -33.86 -6.37 -9.47
C GLU A 151 -33.76 -6.82 -10.94
N GLU A 152 -33.45 -5.91 -11.88
CA GLU A 152 -33.17 -6.24 -13.30
C GLU A 152 -32.01 -7.24 -13.42
N CYS A 153 -30.91 -7.00 -12.69
CA CYS A 153 -29.72 -7.84 -12.75
C CYS A 153 -30.00 -9.26 -12.24
N LEU A 154 -30.71 -9.38 -11.13
CA LEU A 154 -31.11 -10.67 -10.58
C LEU A 154 -32.11 -11.39 -11.50
N ALA A 155 -33.12 -10.69 -12.02
CA ALA A 155 -34.06 -11.27 -12.98
C ALA A 155 -33.38 -11.77 -14.26
N SER A 156 -32.26 -11.16 -14.66
CA SER A 156 -31.46 -11.55 -15.81
C SER A 156 -30.48 -12.72 -15.53
N GLY A 157 -30.53 -13.33 -14.35
CA GLY A 157 -29.66 -14.46 -13.97
C GLY A 157 -28.21 -14.09 -13.64
N LYS A 158 -27.90 -12.81 -13.42
CA LYS A 158 -26.53 -12.34 -13.16
C LYS A 158 -26.11 -12.47 -11.68
N TYR A 159 -26.46 -13.58 -11.04
CA TYR A 159 -26.36 -13.74 -9.58
C TYR A 159 -24.93 -13.57 -9.06
N GLU A 160 -23.97 -14.28 -9.66
CA GLU A 160 -22.56 -14.25 -9.23
C GLU A 160 -21.91 -12.88 -9.45
N LEU A 161 -22.29 -12.20 -10.53
CA LEU A 161 -21.82 -10.86 -10.82
C LEU A 161 -22.36 -9.83 -9.82
N VAL A 162 -23.64 -9.94 -9.45
CA VAL A 162 -24.24 -9.10 -8.41
C VAL A 162 -23.59 -9.39 -7.05
N ALA A 163 -23.48 -10.66 -6.65
CA ALA A 163 -22.94 -11.03 -5.34
C ALA A 163 -21.46 -10.66 -5.18
N SER A 164 -20.66 -10.84 -6.24
CA SER A 164 -19.24 -10.46 -6.22
C SER A 164 -18.98 -8.96 -6.24
N ARG A 165 -19.98 -8.13 -6.57
CA ARG A 165 -19.90 -6.66 -6.64
C ARG A 165 -20.95 -5.96 -5.77
N ILE A 166 -21.51 -6.67 -4.79
CA ILE A 166 -22.61 -6.15 -3.96
C ILE A 166 -22.17 -4.93 -3.15
N ASP A 167 -20.88 -4.85 -2.80
CA ASP A 167 -20.26 -3.71 -2.13
C ASP A 167 -20.37 -2.39 -2.91
N TYR A 168 -20.57 -2.42 -4.23
CA TYR A 168 -20.83 -1.20 -5.01
C TYR A 168 -22.29 -0.72 -4.93
N PHE A 169 -23.19 -1.57 -4.43
CA PHE A 169 -24.57 -1.19 -4.14
C PHE A 169 -24.68 -0.50 -2.77
N PRO A 170 -25.74 0.27 -2.53
CA PRO A 170 -26.03 0.81 -1.21
C PRO A 170 -26.25 -0.32 -0.19
N PRO A 171 -25.69 -0.23 1.03
CA PRO A 171 -25.82 -1.25 2.07
C PRO A 171 -27.25 -1.67 2.37
N GLU A 172 -28.21 -0.75 2.27
CA GLU A 172 -29.65 -1.00 2.49
C GLU A 172 -30.25 -2.01 1.50
N LEU A 173 -29.61 -2.23 0.34
CA LEU A 173 -30.05 -3.21 -0.65
C LEU A 173 -29.45 -4.61 -0.43
N HIS A 174 -28.42 -4.76 0.41
CA HIS A 174 -27.75 -6.05 0.62
C HIS A 174 -28.72 -7.10 1.20
N PRO A 175 -29.54 -6.80 2.23
CA PRO A 175 -30.52 -7.76 2.74
C PRO A 175 -31.57 -8.17 1.70
N ILE A 176 -31.98 -7.24 0.84
CA ILE A 176 -32.94 -7.49 -0.25
C ILE A 176 -32.34 -8.44 -1.28
N ALA A 177 -31.09 -8.18 -1.68
CA ALA A 177 -30.36 -9.05 -2.60
C ALA A 177 -30.19 -10.46 -2.02
N ALA A 178 -29.80 -10.58 -0.74
CA ALA A 178 -29.63 -11.86 -0.07
C ALA A 178 -30.94 -12.65 -0.01
N GLN A 179 -32.04 -12.02 0.40
CA GLN A 179 -33.36 -12.65 0.44
C GLN A 179 -33.78 -13.10 -0.97
N LYS A 180 -33.56 -12.30 -2.01
CA LYS A 180 -33.88 -12.68 -3.39
C LYS A 180 -33.04 -13.86 -3.87
N LEU A 181 -31.76 -13.92 -3.54
CA LEU A 181 -30.91 -15.07 -3.85
C LEU A 181 -31.40 -16.34 -3.13
N GLU A 182 -31.83 -16.24 -1.87
CA GLU A 182 -32.46 -17.36 -1.14
C GLU A 182 -33.75 -17.83 -1.85
N GLU A 183 -34.65 -16.89 -2.18
CA GLU A 183 -35.93 -17.16 -2.87
C GLU A 183 -35.72 -17.84 -4.24
N LEU A 184 -34.64 -17.48 -4.94
CA LEU A 184 -34.25 -18.06 -6.23
C LEU A 184 -33.50 -19.40 -6.11
N GLY A 185 -33.22 -19.88 -4.89
CA GLY A 185 -32.47 -21.12 -4.64
C GLY A 185 -30.96 -21.01 -4.85
N GLU A 186 -30.45 -19.79 -4.99
CA GLU A 186 -29.04 -19.47 -5.25
C GLU A 186 -28.22 -19.31 -3.96
N THR A 187 -28.57 -20.09 -2.94
CA THR A 187 -27.88 -20.13 -1.63
C THR A 187 -26.37 -20.39 -1.77
N ARG A 188 -25.96 -21.15 -2.80
CA ARG A 188 -24.52 -21.37 -3.09
C ARG A 188 -23.82 -20.04 -3.41
N VAL A 189 -24.44 -19.19 -4.23
CA VAL A 189 -23.88 -17.89 -4.62
C VAL A 189 -23.86 -16.96 -3.42
N LEU A 190 -24.98 -16.88 -2.68
CA LEU A 190 -25.06 -16.08 -1.46
C LEU A 190 -23.93 -16.44 -0.47
N LEU A 191 -23.78 -17.71 -0.13
CA LEU A 191 -22.77 -18.17 0.84
C LEU A 191 -21.34 -18.07 0.31
N SER A 192 -21.12 -18.02 -1.01
CA SER A 192 -19.78 -17.84 -1.57
C SER A 192 -19.28 -16.40 -1.42
N TYR A 193 -20.19 -15.44 -1.28
CA TYR A 193 -19.91 -14.01 -1.22
C TYR A 193 -20.50 -13.33 0.03
N LEU A 194 -20.93 -14.09 1.05
CA LEU A 194 -21.67 -13.57 2.20
C LEU A 194 -20.89 -12.47 2.94
N ASN A 195 -19.56 -12.61 3.01
CA ASN A 195 -18.66 -11.62 3.60
C ASN A 195 -18.70 -10.23 2.94
N LYS A 196 -19.22 -10.10 1.71
CA LYS A 196 -19.44 -8.80 1.05
C LYS A 196 -20.79 -8.17 1.39
N PHE A 197 -21.74 -8.96 1.88
CA PHE A 197 -23.05 -8.47 2.27
C PHE A 197 -22.98 -7.74 3.61
N GLN A 198 -23.88 -6.77 3.82
CA GLN A 198 -23.96 -5.98 5.04
C GLN A 198 -25.40 -6.03 5.55
N GLY A 199 -25.58 -5.98 6.87
CA GLY A 199 -26.91 -5.98 7.50
C GLY A 199 -27.68 -7.30 7.38
N ILE A 200 -27.00 -8.43 7.10
CA ILE A 200 -27.61 -9.76 7.10
C ILE A 200 -27.77 -10.25 8.54
N ASP A 201 -28.94 -10.77 8.88
CA ASP A 201 -29.17 -11.46 10.15
C ASP A 201 -28.69 -12.92 10.04
N ASP A 202 -27.41 -13.13 10.35
CA ASP A 202 -26.73 -14.42 10.33
C ASP A 202 -27.41 -15.47 11.22
N TYR A 203 -27.98 -15.05 12.36
CA TYR A 203 -28.68 -15.97 13.27
C TYR A 203 -29.90 -16.55 12.56
N SER A 204 -30.77 -15.69 12.03
CA SER A 204 -31.98 -16.11 11.33
C SER A 204 -31.67 -16.86 10.02
N LEU A 205 -30.64 -16.43 9.29
CA LEU A 205 -30.18 -17.13 8.09
C LEU A 205 -29.72 -18.55 8.41
N SER A 206 -28.87 -18.73 9.43
CA SER A 206 -28.36 -20.06 9.83
C SER A 206 -29.48 -21.02 10.21
N GLN A 207 -30.53 -20.52 10.89
CA GLN A 207 -31.71 -21.30 11.24
C GLN A 207 -32.48 -21.76 10.00
N ARG A 208 -32.69 -20.87 9.01
CA ARG A 208 -33.37 -21.21 7.75
C ARG A 208 -32.58 -22.26 6.95
N LEU A 209 -31.26 -22.15 6.90
CA LEU A 209 -30.38 -23.08 6.19
C LEU A 209 -30.40 -24.50 6.79
N CYS A 210 -30.81 -24.66 8.06
CA CYS A 210 -31.05 -25.98 8.65
C CYS A 210 -32.32 -26.69 8.12
N GLY A 211 -33.16 -26.00 7.35
CA GLY A 211 -34.43 -26.53 6.86
C GLY A 211 -34.32 -27.66 5.84
N ASN A 212 -33.19 -27.80 5.15
CA ASN A 212 -32.95 -28.88 4.21
C ASN A 212 -31.49 -29.33 4.17
N LYS A 213 -31.24 -30.54 3.66
CA LYS A 213 -29.91 -31.17 3.66
C LYS A 213 -28.89 -30.44 2.79
N ILE A 214 -29.29 -29.96 1.62
CA ILE A 214 -28.36 -29.32 0.66
C ILE A 214 -27.82 -28.02 1.24
N ASP A 215 -28.70 -27.20 1.81
CA ASP A 215 -28.30 -25.92 2.41
C ASP A 215 -27.55 -26.12 3.73
N LEU A 216 -27.90 -27.14 4.53
CA LEU A 216 -27.11 -27.51 5.71
C LEU A 216 -25.68 -27.94 5.35
N GLU A 217 -25.50 -28.73 4.27
CA GLU A 217 -24.17 -29.09 3.76
C GLU A 217 -23.40 -27.88 3.24
N ARG A 218 -24.09 -26.90 2.63
CA ARG A 218 -23.47 -25.64 2.20
C ARG A 218 -23.07 -24.77 3.39
N LEU A 219 -23.92 -24.66 4.42
CA LEU A 219 -23.62 -23.98 5.67
C LEU A 219 -22.37 -24.58 6.34
N ALA A 220 -22.25 -25.91 6.40
CA ALA A 220 -21.07 -26.59 6.96
C ALA A 220 -19.76 -26.28 6.21
N ARG A 221 -19.80 -25.78 4.97
CA ARG A 221 -18.61 -25.33 4.22
C ARG A 221 -18.30 -23.84 4.40
N HIS A 222 -19.26 -23.04 4.85
CA HIS A 222 -19.16 -21.58 4.95
C HIS A 222 -19.42 -21.05 6.36
N VAL A 223 -19.42 -21.93 7.38
CA VAL A 223 -19.77 -21.58 8.76
C VAL A 223 -18.90 -20.43 9.31
N MET A 224 -17.63 -20.36 8.91
CA MET A 224 -16.69 -19.30 9.30
C MET A 224 -17.11 -17.89 8.83
N GLN A 225 -17.99 -17.80 7.80
CA GLN A 225 -18.49 -16.51 7.30
C GLN A 225 -19.61 -15.91 8.18
N PHE A 226 -20.16 -16.67 9.13
CA PHE A 226 -21.22 -16.19 10.03
C PHE A 226 -20.66 -15.54 11.29
N GLU A 227 -21.12 -14.34 11.64
CA GLU A 227 -20.85 -13.67 12.92
C GLU A 227 -21.52 -14.40 14.09
N LYS A 228 -22.72 -14.96 13.86
CA LYS A 228 -23.49 -15.67 14.88
C LYS A 228 -24.34 -16.78 14.25
N LEU A 229 -24.44 -17.90 14.95
CA LEU A 229 -25.21 -19.07 14.50
C LEU A 229 -26.30 -19.44 15.51
N ASP A 230 -27.39 -20.02 15.03
CA ASP A 230 -28.38 -20.66 15.89
C ASP A 230 -27.75 -21.93 16.53
N PRO A 231 -27.86 -22.14 17.86
CA PRO A 231 -27.34 -23.33 18.53
C PRO A 231 -27.80 -24.67 17.94
N ILE A 232 -28.96 -24.71 17.28
CA ILE A 232 -29.47 -25.91 16.60
C ILE A 232 -28.52 -26.45 15.53
N VAL A 233 -27.68 -25.58 14.95
CA VAL A 233 -26.71 -25.93 13.90
C VAL A 233 -25.74 -27.00 14.41
N VAL A 234 -25.27 -26.90 15.67
CA VAL A 234 -24.36 -27.89 16.28
C VAL A 234 -25.00 -29.28 16.27
N GLN A 235 -26.24 -29.37 16.74
CA GLN A 235 -26.98 -30.63 16.79
C GLN A 235 -27.20 -31.18 15.38
N LYS A 236 -27.61 -30.33 14.43
CA LYS A 236 -27.85 -30.72 13.03
C LYS A 236 -26.59 -31.24 12.34
N PHE A 237 -25.43 -30.64 12.59
CA PHE A 237 -24.16 -31.11 12.07
C PHE A 237 -23.76 -32.47 12.65
N ARG A 238 -23.96 -32.70 13.95
CA ARG A 238 -23.74 -34.03 14.57
C ARG A 238 -24.69 -35.09 13.98
N GLU A 239 -25.98 -34.79 13.91
CA GLU A 239 -27.02 -35.67 13.33
C GLU A 239 -26.68 -36.10 11.89
N GLN A 240 -26.20 -35.16 11.07
CA GLN A 240 -25.85 -35.41 9.66
C GLN A 240 -24.38 -35.79 9.44
N LYS A 241 -23.59 -35.95 10.53
CA LYS A 241 -22.17 -36.30 10.50
C LYS A 241 -21.31 -35.35 9.64
N LEU A 242 -21.60 -34.06 9.70
CA LEU A 242 -20.92 -33.00 8.93
C LEU A 242 -19.65 -32.53 9.62
N ALA A 243 -18.57 -33.33 9.53
CA ALA A 243 -17.30 -33.08 10.21
C ALA A 243 -16.68 -31.70 9.93
N ASN A 244 -16.73 -31.23 8.68
CA ASN A 244 -16.20 -29.92 8.34
C ASN A 244 -16.93 -28.77 9.07
N GLY A 245 -18.24 -28.93 9.25
CA GLY A 245 -19.04 -27.98 10.03
C GLY A 245 -18.66 -27.99 11.51
N ILE A 246 -18.45 -29.18 12.09
CA ILE A 246 -17.98 -29.32 13.49
C ILE A 246 -16.59 -28.69 13.67
N VAL A 247 -15.66 -28.92 12.74
CA VAL A 247 -14.34 -28.26 12.75
C VAL A 247 -14.49 -26.75 12.78
N GLY A 248 -15.30 -26.17 11.88
CA GLY A 248 -15.53 -24.73 11.86
C GLY A 248 -16.18 -24.20 13.15
N LEU A 249 -17.12 -24.94 13.75
CA LEU A 249 -17.72 -24.56 15.04
C LEU A 249 -16.72 -24.60 16.21
N ILE A 250 -15.78 -25.56 16.22
CA ILE A 250 -14.67 -25.58 17.19
C ILE A 250 -13.76 -24.38 16.96
N GLN A 251 -13.41 -24.09 15.69
CA GLN A 251 -12.58 -22.95 15.33
C GLN A 251 -13.22 -21.62 15.76
N MET A 252 -14.53 -21.46 15.61
CA MET A 252 -15.28 -20.27 16.07
C MET A 252 -15.48 -20.22 17.59
N GLY A 253 -15.24 -21.32 18.31
CA GLY A 253 -15.51 -21.42 19.75
C GLY A 253 -16.99 -21.63 20.11
N GLU A 254 -17.83 -22.03 19.15
CA GLU A 254 -19.21 -22.48 19.42
C GLU A 254 -19.24 -23.89 20.03
N ILE A 255 -18.13 -24.64 19.92
CA ILE A 255 -17.89 -25.91 20.61
C ILE A 255 -16.56 -25.78 21.39
N ASP A 256 -16.64 -25.58 22.71
CA ASP A 256 -15.48 -25.49 23.60
C ASP A 256 -15.86 -25.94 25.04
N PRO A 257 -15.26 -26.99 25.61
CA PRO A 257 -14.30 -27.90 24.96
C PRO A 257 -14.99 -28.87 23.97
N PRO A 258 -14.28 -29.35 22.95
CA PRO A 258 -14.80 -30.39 22.06
C PRO A 258 -14.96 -31.71 22.79
N THR A 259 -16.01 -32.45 22.43
CA THR A 259 -16.34 -33.73 23.06
C THR A 259 -15.64 -34.91 22.37
N LYS A 260 -15.67 -36.08 23.03
CA LYS A 260 -15.22 -37.33 22.42
C LYS A 260 -16.01 -37.71 21.16
N GLU A 261 -17.30 -37.38 21.12
CA GLU A 261 -18.13 -37.61 19.93
C GLU A 261 -17.62 -36.77 18.75
N ASP A 262 -17.30 -35.49 19.00
CA ASP A 262 -16.75 -34.59 17.99
C ASP A 262 -15.40 -35.11 17.46
N TYR A 263 -14.52 -35.58 18.35
CA TYR A 263 -13.23 -36.20 17.98
C TYR A 263 -13.41 -37.40 17.05
N LEU A 264 -14.25 -38.36 17.44
CA LEU A 264 -14.47 -39.58 16.67
C LEU A 264 -15.07 -39.28 15.29
N LEU A 265 -16.03 -38.36 15.23
CA LEU A 265 -16.66 -37.91 13.99
C LEU A 265 -15.63 -37.28 13.04
N ILE A 266 -14.73 -36.44 13.56
CA ILE A 266 -13.64 -35.80 12.81
C ILE A 266 -12.60 -36.83 12.36
N LEU A 267 -12.21 -37.76 13.24
CA LEU A 267 -11.22 -38.80 12.94
C LEU A 267 -11.73 -39.77 11.86
N ASP A 268 -12.97 -40.26 11.98
CA ASP A 268 -13.60 -41.13 10.98
C ASP A 268 -13.65 -40.45 9.62
N SER A 269 -14.04 -39.18 9.62
CA SER A 269 -14.06 -38.31 8.45
C SER A 269 -12.67 -38.15 7.81
N ALA A 270 -11.64 -37.86 8.61
CA ALA A 270 -10.26 -37.70 8.16
C ALA A 270 -9.69 -38.99 7.52
N GLN A 271 -10.12 -40.15 8.00
CA GLN A 271 -9.72 -41.46 7.47
C GLN A 271 -10.38 -41.82 6.13
N MET A 272 -11.44 -41.13 5.68
CA MET A 272 -12.09 -41.41 4.40
C MET A 272 -11.22 -40.99 3.20
N LYS A 273 -11.28 -41.79 2.11
CA LYS A 273 -10.35 -41.67 0.96
C LYS A 273 -10.76 -40.60 -0.07
N PHE A 274 -12.06 -40.35 -0.26
CA PHE A 274 -12.57 -39.61 -1.42
C PHE A 274 -13.64 -38.54 -1.13
N THR A 275 -14.09 -38.39 0.12
CA THR A 275 -15.34 -37.68 0.43
C THR A 275 -15.18 -36.39 1.23
N ASN A 276 -14.01 -36.09 1.79
CA ASN A 276 -13.87 -34.94 2.70
C ASN A 276 -12.92 -33.86 2.19
N PRO A 277 -13.24 -32.58 2.49
CA PRO A 277 -12.35 -31.47 2.21
C PRO A 277 -11.04 -31.63 3.00
N PRO A 278 -9.88 -31.27 2.41
CA PRO A 278 -8.57 -31.29 3.07
C PRO A 278 -8.52 -30.65 4.46
N SER A 279 -9.40 -29.68 4.71
CA SER A 279 -9.55 -28.91 5.96
C SER A 279 -9.66 -29.77 7.23
N VAL A 280 -10.35 -30.91 7.20
CA VAL A 280 -10.53 -31.75 8.40
C VAL A 280 -9.20 -32.42 8.82
N ARG A 281 -8.41 -32.86 7.84
CA ARG A 281 -7.09 -33.45 8.12
C ARG A 281 -6.09 -32.38 8.52
N GLU A 282 -6.16 -31.21 7.89
CA GLU A 282 -5.34 -30.04 8.24
C GLU A 282 -5.58 -29.64 9.70
N PHE A 283 -6.84 -29.56 10.12
CA PHE A 283 -7.20 -29.29 11.51
C PHE A 283 -6.60 -30.30 12.49
N LEU A 284 -6.71 -31.61 12.22
CA LEU A 284 -6.08 -32.62 13.07
C LEU A 284 -4.55 -32.54 13.05
N ALA A 285 -3.92 -32.16 11.94
CA ALA A 285 -2.47 -32.04 11.88
C ALA A 285 -1.95 -30.88 12.75
N SER A 286 -2.71 -29.79 12.82
CA SER A 286 -2.32 -28.57 13.53
C SER A 286 -2.81 -28.52 14.99
N HIS A 287 -3.96 -29.13 15.30
CA HIS A 287 -4.70 -28.89 16.55
C HIS A 287 -5.26 -30.18 17.17
N TRP A 288 -4.65 -31.35 16.96
CA TRP A 288 -5.15 -32.60 17.58
C TRP A 288 -5.15 -32.58 19.11
N ASP A 289 -4.31 -31.75 19.73
CA ASP A 289 -4.15 -31.62 21.17
C ASP A 289 -5.32 -30.92 21.87
N VAL A 290 -6.24 -30.30 21.11
CA VAL A 290 -7.49 -29.75 21.66
C VAL A 290 -8.44 -30.85 22.13
N PHE A 291 -8.25 -32.09 21.67
CA PHE A 291 -9.05 -33.24 22.07
C PHE A 291 -8.35 -33.99 23.21
N PRO A 292 -8.95 -34.09 24.41
CA PRO A 292 -8.33 -34.79 25.55
C PRO A 292 -8.00 -36.28 25.27
N ASP A 293 -8.75 -36.92 24.38
CA ASP A 293 -8.61 -38.35 24.05
C ASP A 293 -7.64 -38.63 22.88
N ALA A 294 -7.13 -37.61 22.18
CA ALA A 294 -6.30 -37.81 20.99
C ALA A 294 -4.89 -38.28 21.34
N LYS A 295 -4.35 -39.21 20.55
CA LYS A 295 -2.99 -39.74 20.69
C LYS A 295 -2.12 -39.36 19.51
N GLU A 296 -0.98 -38.71 19.76
CA GLU A 296 -0.03 -38.26 18.74
C GLU A 296 0.30 -39.35 17.70
N LYS A 297 0.63 -40.57 18.17
CA LYS A 297 0.96 -41.71 17.30
C LYS A 297 -0.17 -42.07 16.34
N GLU A 298 -1.41 -42.08 16.80
CA GLU A 298 -2.58 -42.44 15.99
C GLU A 298 -2.82 -41.40 14.89
N ILE A 299 -2.69 -40.12 15.24
CA ILE A 299 -2.82 -39.00 14.30
C ILE A 299 -1.68 -39.04 13.29
N PHE A 300 -0.43 -39.25 13.73
CA PHE A 300 0.72 -39.38 12.86
C PHE A 300 0.56 -40.53 11.87
N GLU A 301 0.19 -41.73 12.32
CA GLU A 301 -0.01 -42.88 11.43
C GLU A 301 -1.15 -42.66 10.42
N MET A 302 -2.24 -42.04 10.87
CA MET A 302 -3.38 -41.67 10.01
C MET A 302 -2.95 -40.68 8.93
N LEU A 303 -2.27 -39.59 9.30
CA LEU A 303 -1.79 -38.58 8.36
C LEU A 303 -0.71 -39.14 7.46
N LEU A 304 0.25 -39.90 7.99
CA LEU A 304 1.30 -40.53 7.20
C LEU A 304 0.65 -41.39 6.11
N LYS A 305 -0.41 -42.14 6.42
CA LYS A 305 -1.16 -42.95 5.45
C LYS A 305 -1.94 -42.10 4.45
N ARG A 306 -2.71 -41.11 4.91
CA ARG A 306 -3.70 -40.38 4.11
C ARG A 306 -3.16 -39.13 3.42
N ASP A 307 -2.41 -38.32 4.14
CA ASP A 307 -1.87 -37.04 3.69
C ASP A 307 -0.56 -36.69 4.42
N PRO A 308 0.56 -37.33 4.01
CA PRO A 308 1.84 -37.20 4.72
C PRO A 308 2.41 -35.77 4.66
N LEU A 309 2.00 -34.94 3.69
CA LEU A 309 2.46 -33.56 3.59
C LEU A 309 2.03 -32.71 4.78
N LEU A 310 0.91 -33.04 5.43
CA LEU A 310 0.41 -32.30 6.60
C LEU A 310 1.29 -32.47 7.83
N ILE A 311 1.99 -33.59 7.94
CA ILE A 311 2.99 -33.80 9.01
C ILE A 311 4.17 -32.84 8.79
N LEU A 312 4.69 -32.76 7.57
CA LEU A 312 5.83 -31.88 7.26
C LEU A 312 5.51 -30.39 7.43
N LYS A 313 4.24 -30.00 7.30
CA LYS A 313 3.78 -28.63 7.57
C LYS A 313 3.63 -28.30 9.06
N ASN A 314 3.49 -29.33 9.92
CA ASN A 314 3.18 -29.19 11.34
C ASN A 314 4.16 -30.01 12.22
N LEU A 315 5.45 -29.98 11.88
CA LEU A 315 6.48 -30.81 12.52
C LEU A 315 6.57 -30.58 14.03
N ASP A 316 6.39 -29.34 14.46
CA ASP A 316 6.36 -28.90 15.86
C ASP A 316 5.24 -29.58 16.67
N ARG A 317 4.19 -30.09 16.01
CA ARG A 317 3.07 -30.81 16.61
C ARG A 317 3.30 -32.30 16.82
N PHE A 318 4.46 -32.81 16.40
CA PHE A 318 4.85 -34.22 16.55
C PHE A 318 6.19 -34.39 17.29
N PRO A 319 6.30 -33.90 18.55
CA PRO A 319 7.55 -33.91 19.30
C PRO A 319 8.10 -35.31 19.60
N SER A 320 7.29 -36.38 19.49
CA SER A 320 7.74 -37.76 19.69
C SER A 320 8.54 -38.34 18.51
N TYR A 321 8.72 -37.58 17.43
CA TYR A 321 9.40 -38.00 16.21
C TYR A 321 10.63 -37.13 15.94
N SER A 322 11.84 -37.70 16.13
CA SER A 322 13.07 -37.02 15.74
C SER A 322 13.14 -36.80 14.21
N PRO A 323 13.94 -35.84 13.73
CA PRO A 323 14.12 -35.61 12.29
C PRO A 323 14.50 -36.88 11.52
N GLU A 324 15.41 -37.69 12.06
CA GLU A 324 15.86 -38.95 11.44
C GLU A 324 14.76 -40.00 11.41
N LYS A 325 14.03 -40.14 12.52
CA LYS A 325 12.90 -41.07 12.62
C LYS A 325 11.82 -40.68 11.61
N MET A 326 11.54 -39.40 11.46
CA MET A 326 10.56 -38.93 10.50
C MET A 326 10.97 -39.22 9.05
N ILE A 327 12.23 -38.92 8.68
CA ILE A 327 12.76 -39.24 7.35
C ILE A 327 12.61 -40.74 7.08
N TYR A 328 12.95 -41.57 8.06
CA TYR A 328 12.82 -43.02 7.97
C TYR A 328 11.37 -43.46 7.71
N GLU A 329 10.40 -42.97 8.51
CA GLU A 329 8.97 -43.31 8.36
C GLU A 329 8.43 -42.92 6.97
N PHE A 330 8.81 -41.76 6.45
CA PHE A 330 8.40 -41.32 5.12
C PHE A 330 9.00 -42.19 4.00
N GLN A 331 10.30 -42.48 4.07
CA GLN A 331 11.00 -43.25 3.04
C GLN A 331 10.60 -44.73 3.03
N HIS A 332 10.13 -45.26 4.17
CA HIS A 332 9.71 -46.66 4.31
C HIS A 332 8.19 -46.83 4.35
N LYS A 333 7.41 -45.76 4.15
CA LYS A 333 5.96 -45.83 4.09
C LYS A 333 5.50 -46.80 2.98
N PRO A 334 4.73 -47.84 3.31
CA PRO A 334 4.19 -48.75 2.31
C PRO A 334 3.34 -48.01 1.25
N GLY A 335 3.68 -48.22 -0.02
CA GLY A 335 2.98 -47.61 -1.15
C GLY A 335 3.44 -46.19 -1.53
N LEU A 336 4.37 -45.57 -0.79
CA LEU A 336 5.02 -44.33 -1.19
C LEU A 336 6.40 -44.64 -1.80
N LYS A 337 6.61 -44.27 -3.06
CA LYS A 337 7.92 -44.46 -3.71
C LYS A 337 8.95 -43.56 -3.03
N LYS A 338 10.16 -44.09 -2.80
CA LYS A 338 11.27 -43.33 -2.18
C LYS A 338 11.50 -41.96 -2.82
N GLY A 339 11.53 -41.87 -4.15
CA GLY A 339 11.70 -40.58 -4.83
C GLY A 339 10.59 -39.56 -4.54
N VAL A 340 9.35 -40.01 -4.33
CA VAL A 340 8.24 -39.15 -3.93
C VAL A 340 8.41 -38.70 -2.47
N ALA A 341 8.82 -39.61 -1.58
CA ALA A 341 9.14 -39.26 -0.20
C ALA A 341 10.28 -38.24 -0.11
N ASP A 342 11.37 -38.45 -0.86
CA ASP A 342 12.51 -37.53 -0.91
C ASP A 342 12.09 -36.15 -1.41
N ALA A 343 11.25 -36.08 -2.45
CA ALA A 343 10.69 -34.83 -2.96
C ALA A 343 9.83 -34.09 -1.92
N MET A 344 8.99 -34.82 -1.19
CA MET A 344 8.17 -34.26 -0.11
C MET A 344 9.06 -33.70 1.00
N ILE A 345 10.00 -34.49 1.53
CA ILE A 345 10.88 -34.08 2.63
C ILE A 345 11.75 -32.89 2.21
N GLY A 346 12.38 -32.94 1.03
CA GLY A 346 13.25 -31.84 0.60
C GLY A 346 12.52 -30.51 0.39
N SER A 347 11.23 -30.54 0.06
CA SER A 347 10.38 -29.33 0.00
C SER A 347 10.19 -28.65 1.37
N PHE A 348 10.49 -29.36 2.45
CA PHE A 348 10.41 -28.92 3.85
C PHE A 348 11.74 -28.99 4.58
N ALA A 349 12.85 -29.21 3.88
CA ALA A 349 14.16 -29.42 4.49
C ALA A 349 14.66 -28.23 5.31
N TYR A 350 14.19 -27.01 5.05
CA TYR A 350 14.50 -25.83 5.86
C TYR A 350 14.02 -25.95 7.33
N LEU A 351 13.08 -26.86 7.63
CA LEU A 351 12.62 -27.16 8.99
C LEU A 351 13.50 -28.18 9.72
N PHE A 352 14.47 -28.78 9.03
CA PHE A 352 15.39 -29.77 9.58
C PHE A 352 16.71 -29.11 10.03
N PRO A 353 17.51 -29.77 10.89
CA PRO A 353 18.83 -29.29 11.27
C PRO A 353 19.69 -28.91 10.04
N SER A 354 20.46 -27.83 10.14
CA SER A 354 21.24 -27.23 9.03
C SER A 354 22.10 -28.24 8.27
N GLU A 355 22.78 -29.10 9.03
CA GLU A 355 23.66 -30.17 8.56
C GLU A 355 22.96 -31.21 7.66
N MET A 356 21.63 -31.34 7.74
CA MET A 356 20.86 -32.27 6.90
C MET A 356 20.32 -31.62 5.63
N GLN A 357 20.17 -30.30 5.60
CA GLN A 357 19.36 -29.62 4.59
C GLN A 357 19.88 -29.82 3.16
N SER A 358 21.21 -29.74 2.96
CA SER A 358 21.83 -29.95 1.64
C SER A 358 21.52 -31.34 1.08
N ALA A 359 21.68 -32.39 1.90
CA ALA A 359 21.43 -33.76 1.46
C ALA A 359 19.96 -34.00 1.10
N LEU A 360 19.04 -33.42 1.86
CA LEU A 360 17.59 -33.51 1.60
C LEU A 360 17.19 -32.76 0.34
N VAL A 361 17.73 -31.55 0.12
CA VAL A 361 17.51 -30.78 -1.12
C VAL A 361 18.05 -31.54 -2.32
N GLU A 362 19.24 -32.12 -2.23
CA GLU A 362 19.83 -32.92 -3.32
C GLU A 362 18.98 -34.17 -3.63
N ALA A 363 18.50 -34.88 -2.61
CA ALA A 363 17.63 -36.04 -2.79
C ALA A 363 16.31 -35.66 -3.47
N ALA A 364 15.68 -34.56 -3.03
CA ALA A 364 14.49 -34.02 -3.69
C ALA A 364 14.77 -33.59 -5.12
N TRP A 365 15.92 -32.97 -5.39
CA TRP A 365 16.27 -32.55 -6.74
C TRP A 365 16.47 -33.73 -7.69
N LYS A 366 17.12 -34.80 -7.20
CA LYS A 366 17.32 -36.07 -7.92
C LYS A 366 16.03 -36.83 -8.18
N SER A 367 14.97 -36.59 -7.40
CA SER A 367 13.65 -37.22 -7.63
C SER A 367 13.03 -36.83 -8.98
N GLY A 368 13.42 -35.70 -9.56
CA GLY A 368 12.86 -35.17 -10.80
C GLY A 368 11.46 -34.55 -10.67
N ILE A 369 10.89 -34.44 -9.46
CA ILE A 369 9.54 -33.89 -9.25
C ILE A 369 9.59 -32.36 -9.26
N GLU A 370 9.00 -31.74 -10.29
CA GLU A 370 9.03 -30.28 -10.49
C GLU A 370 8.35 -29.51 -9.35
N GLN A 371 7.23 -30.01 -8.78
CA GLN A 371 6.56 -29.34 -7.66
C GLN A 371 7.49 -29.16 -6.44
N ALA A 372 8.37 -30.13 -6.19
CA ALA A 372 9.32 -30.05 -5.08
C ALA A 372 10.39 -28.97 -5.34
N LYS A 373 10.88 -28.88 -6.58
CA LYS A 373 11.84 -27.83 -6.99
C LYS A 373 11.24 -26.45 -6.78
N THR A 374 10.01 -26.22 -7.25
CA THR A 374 9.30 -24.96 -7.04
C THR A 374 9.13 -24.63 -5.56
N SER A 375 8.81 -25.63 -4.72
CA SER A 375 8.66 -25.43 -3.27
C SER A 375 9.97 -25.06 -2.57
N ILE A 376 11.09 -25.72 -2.94
CA ILE A 376 12.43 -25.41 -2.41
C ILE A 376 12.82 -23.98 -2.77
N LEU A 377 12.65 -23.62 -4.05
CA LEU A 377 12.97 -22.28 -4.56
C LEU A 377 12.19 -21.18 -3.85
N GLY A 378 10.88 -21.37 -3.64
CA GLY A 378 10.04 -20.41 -2.94
C GLY A 378 10.40 -20.23 -1.45
N LYS A 379 11.23 -21.11 -0.89
CA LYS A 379 11.59 -21.12 0.54
C LYS A 379 13.09 -21.01 0.79
N LEU A 380 13.88 -20.69 -0.24
CA LEU A 380 15.34 -20.75 -0.20
C LEU A 380 15.94 -19.92 0.95
N LYS A 381 15.36 -18.76 1.26
CA LYS A 381 15.79 -17.87 2.36
C LYS A 381 15.71 -18.49 3.77
N TYR A 382 14.95 -19.56 3.95
CA TYR A 382 14.81 -20.23 5.24
C TYR A 382 15.85 -21.32 5.47
N PHE A 383 16.59 -21.70 4.43
CA PHE A 383 17.64 -22.69 4.52
C PHE A 383 18.90 -22.10 5.16
N LYS A 384 19.74 -22.98 5.70
CA LYS A 384 21.00 -22.63 6.33
C LYS A 384 22.07 -23.64 5.95
N GLY A 385 23.21 -23.18 5.44
CA GLY A 385 24.36 -24.02 5.13
C GLY A 385 24.21 -24.88 3.87
N LEU A 386 23.54 -24.38 2.83
CA LEU A 386 23.44 -25.07 1.54
C LEU A 386 24.81 -25.22 0.85
N SER A 387 25.04 -26.39 0.25
CA SER A 387 26.32 -26.75 -0.37
C SER A 387 26.57 -26.09 -1.72
N ALA A 388 27.84 -26.10 -2.15
CA ALA A 388 28.24 -25.64 -3.49
C ALA A 388 27.58 -26.46 -4.61
N ASN A 389 27.28 -27.74 -4.36
CA ASN A 389 26.54 -28.57 -5.31
C ASN A 389 25.11 -28.07 -5.48
N VAL A 390 24.40 -27.79 -4.38
CA VAL A 390 23.06 -27.20 -4.43
C VAL A 390 23.10 -25.84 -5.12
N ALA A 391 24.07 -24.99 -4.78
CA ALA A 391 24.25 -23.69 -5.45
C ALA A 391 24.43 -23.85 -6.98
N SER A 392 25.32 -24.74 -7.42
CA SER A 392 25.55 -24.98 -8.85
C SER A 392 24.30 -25.47 -9.59
N ILE A 393 23.47 -26.27 -8.93
CA ILE A 393 22.20 -26.77 -9.48
C ILE A 393 21.22 -25.61 -9.69
N LEU A 394 21.09 -24.74 -8.69
CA LEU A 394 20.11 -23.65 -8.70
C LEU A 394 20.54 -22.49 -9.61
N LEU A 395 21.81 -22.10 -9.57
CA LEU A 395 22.36 -20.98 -10.34
C LEU A 395 22.11 -21.06 -11.84
N HIS A 396 22.02 -22.27 -12.40
CA HIS A 396 21.81 -22.44 -13.84
C HIS A 396 20.41 -21.99 -14.29
N LYS A 397 19.39 -22.17 -13.47
CA LYS A 397 17.97 -21.95 -13.86
C LYS A 397 17.25 -20.91 -13.01
N TYR A 398 17.77 -20.62 -11.82
CA TYR A 398 17.10 -19.84 -10.78
C TYR A 398 18.05 -18.84 -10.10
N PRO A 399 18.78 -18.01 -10.86
CA PRO A 399 19.77 -17.10 -10.30
C PRO A 399 19.12 -16.08 -9.33
N HIS A 400 17.90 -15.61 -9.62
CA HIS A 400 17.18 -14.64 -8.78
C HIS A 400 16.90 -15.15 -7.37
N GLN A 401 16.44 -16.39 -7.28
CA GLN A 401 16.13 -17.03 -6.01
C GLN A 401 17.42 -17.20 -5.20
N VAL A 402 18.54 -17.52 -5.85
CA VAL A 402 19.86 -17.61 -5.21
C VAL A 402 20.32 -16.24 -4.71
N LEU A 403 20.18 -15.18 -5.51
CA LEU A 403 20.54 -13.81 -5.12
C LEU A 403 19.77 -13.37 -3.86
N GLY A 404 18.47 -13.63 -3.82
CA GLY A 404 17.62 -13.32 -2.66
C GLY A 404 17.87 -14.19 -1.43
N ALA A 405 18.76 -15.19 -1.51
CA ALA A 405 19.02 -16.14 -0.44
C ALA A 405 20.51 -16.50 -0.31
N LEU A 406 21.43 -15.57 -0.60
CA LEU A 406 22.88 -15.81 -0.51
C LEU A 406 23.31 -16.34 0.87
N ASP A 407 22.71 -15.80 1.93
CA ASP A 407 22.98 -16.21 3.32
C ASP A 407 22.53 -17.65 3.64
N ALA A 408 21.69 -18.26 2.81
CA ALA A 408 21.28 -19.65 2.98
C ALA A 408 22.40 -20.64 2.64
N PHE A 409 23.44 -20.19 1.92
CA PHE A 409 24.54 -21.03 1.45
C PHE A 409 25.76 -20.95 2.36
N MET A 410 26.59 -21.99 2.33
CA MET A 410 27.89 -21.95 2.99
C MET A 410 28.77 -20.84 2.38
N PRO A 411 29.67 -20.22 3.17
CA PRO A 411 30.61 -19.22 2.64
C PRO A 411 31.39 -19.76 1.43
N GLY A 412 31.36 -19.02 0.31
CA GLY A 412 32.02 -19.40 -0.94
C GLY A 412 31.35 -20.51 -1.76
N ALA A 413 30.18 -21.02 -1.34
CA ALA A 413 29.45 -22.06 -2.09
C ALA A 413 28.81 -21.54 -3.39
N VAL A 414 28.42 -20.26 -3.42
CA VAL A 414 27.85 -19.60 -4.60
C VAL A 414 28.95 -18.89 -5.36
N ASP A 415 29.15 -19.26 -6.62
CA ASP A 415 29.95 -18.48 -7.57
C ASP A 415 29.19 -17.18 -7.90
N GLN A 416 29.55 -16.10 -7.21
CA GLN A 416 28.81 -14.84 -7.27
C GLN A 416 29.07 -14.05 -8.55
N GLU A 417 30.22 -14.20 -9.19
CA GLU A 417 30.47 -13.58 -10.50
C GLU A 417 29.58 -14.23 -11.56
N ARG A 418 29.51 -15.56 -11.55
CA ARG A 418 28.57 -16.31 -12.40
C ARG A 418 27.10 -16.00 -12.08
N LEU A 419 26.76 -15.78 -10.82
CA LEU A 419 25.42 -15.32 -10.43
C LEU A 419 25.11 -13.97 -11.08
N VAL A 420 26.01 -13.00 -10.96
CA VAL A 420 25.84 -11.66 -11.55
C VAL A 420 25.65 -11.75 -13.05
N ASP A 421 26.52 -12.49 -13.74
CA ASP A 421 26.44 -12.64 -15.19
C ASP A 421 25.14 -13.32 -15.64
N ARG A 422 24.62 -14.28 -14.86
CA ARG A 422 23.32 -14.92 -15.16
C ARG A 422 22.14 -13.97 -14.96
N MET A 423 22.12 -13.21 -13.87
CA MET A 423 21.10 -12.19 -13.62
C MET A 423 21.08 -11.14 -14.74
N LEU A 424 22.25 -10.72 -15.20
CA LEU A 424 22.39 -9.77 -16.30
C LEU A 424 21.93 -10.38 -17.64
N TYR A 425 22.33 -11.62 -17.94
CA TYR A 425 21.90 -12.34 -19.15
C TYR A 425 20.36 -12.50 -19.21
N ASP A 426 19.73 -12.80 -18.08
CA ASP A 426 18.28 -12.90 -17.95
C ASP A 426 17.59 -11.52 -17.77
N ARG A 427 18.32 -10.41 -17.97
CA ARG A 427 17.84 -9.00 -17.86
C ARG A 427 17.15 -8.67 -16.54
N SER A 428 17.66 -9.23 -15.45
CA SER A 428 17.00 -9.26 -14.14
C SER A 428 17.68 -8.39 -13.10
N TYR A 429 18.15 -7.24 -13.56
CA TYR A 429 18.97 -6.32 -12.80
C TYR A 429 18.25 -5.65 -11.62
N LYS A 430 16.91 -5.59 -11.66
CA LYS A 430 16.11 -5.04 -10.55
C LYS A 430 16.36 -5.75 -9.23
N ASP A 431 16.75 -7.02 -9.25
CA ASP A 431 17.02 -7.80 -8.04
C ASP A 431 18.38 -7.44 -7.41
N PHE A 432 19.22 -6.65 -8.10
CA PHE A 432 20.38 -5.97 -7.48
C PHE A 432 19.97 -4.71 -6.73
N PHE A 433 18.70 -4.33 -6.77
CA PHE A 433 18.18 -3.17 -6.07
C PHE A 433 17.16 -3.62 -5.04
N PRO A 434 17.42 -3.38 -3.75
CA PRO A 434 18.57 -2.66 -3.23
C PRO A 434 19.84 -3.54 -3.08
N LYS A 435 20.99 -2.94 -2.76
CA LYS A 435 22.30 -3.63 -2.64
C LYS A 435 22.17 -4.97 -1.90
N PRO A 436 22.34 -6.13 -2.57
CA PRO A 436 22.12 -7.43 -1.95
C PRO A 436 23.14 -7.68 -0.84
N LYS A 437 22.66 -8.18 0.31
CA LYS A 437 23.51 -8.53 1.45
C LYS A 437 24.40 -9.72 1.09
N GLY A 438 25.67 -9.68 1.48
CA GLY A 438 26.63 -10.76 1.22
C GLY A 438 27.16 -10.83 -0.22
N LEU A 439 26.78 -9.88 -1.10
CA LEU A 439 27.37 -9.78 -2.44
C LEU A 439 28.82 -9.28 -2.34
N THR A 440 29.77 -10.10 -2.75
CA THR A 440 31.21 -9.81 -2.72
C THR A 440 31.70 -9.12 -3.99
N VAL A 441 30.96 -9.26 -5.10
CA VAL A 441 31.22 -8.49 -6.33
C VAL A 441 31.00 -7.00 -6.03
N PRO A 442 31.95 -6.10 -6.33
CA PRO A 442 31.81 -4.68 -6.05
C PRO A 442 30.53 -4.11 -6.65
N TYR A 443 29.63 -3.58 -5.82
CA TYR A 443 28.29 -3.18 -6.25
C TYR A 443 28.31 -2.14 -7.39
N ARG A 444 29.26 -1.19 -7.37
CA ARG A 444 29.44 -0.21 -8.45
C ARG A 444 29.84 -0.85 -9.77
N GLU A 445 30.62 -1.93 -9.74
CA GLU A 445 30.94 -2.67 -10.96
C GLU A 445 29.67 -3.31 -11.55
N VAL A 446 28.80 -3.87 -10.69
CA VAL A 446 27.49 -4.39 -11.09
C VAL A 446 26.64 -3.27 -11.70
N LEU A 447 26.52 -2.11 -11.06
CA LEU A 447 25.78 -0.95 -11.59
C LEU A 447 26.27 -0.53 -12.97
N GLY A 448 27.59 -0.45 -13.17
CA GLY A 448 28.19 -0.13 -14.47
C GLY A 448 27.89 -1.17 -15.54
N ARG A 449 27.92 -2.46 -15.17
CA ARG A 449 27.52 -3.56 -16.08
C ARG A 449 26.04 -3.48 -16.45
N ILE A 450 25.15 -3.17 -15.49
CA ILE A 450 23.71 -3.01 -15.77
C ILE A 450 23.46 -1.84 -16.72
N PHE A 451 24.07 -0.67 -16.46
CA PHE A 451 23.92 0.50 -17.33
C PHE A 451 24.32 0.22 -18.79
N ASN A 452 25.35 -0.62 -19.00
CA ASN A 452 25.74 -1.00 -20.36
C ASN A 452 24.73 -1.91 -21.08
N GLN A 453 23.80 -2.53 -20.33
CA GLN A 453 22.76 -3.41 -20.86
C GLN A 453 21.38 -2.75 -20.94
N VAL A 454 21.14 -1.75 -20.09
CA VAL A 454 19.84 -1.09 -19.91
C VAL A 454 20.08 0.40 -19.77
N SER A 455 19.33 1.23 -20.52
CA SER A 455 19.43 2.68 -20.37
C SER A 455 19.13 3.13 -18.95
N LEU A 456 19.68 4.28 -18.54
CA LEU A 456 19.38 4.88 -17.23
C LEU A 456 17.87 5.09 -17.04
N ASP A 457 17.14 5.42 -18.10
CA ASP A 457 15.68 5.54 -18.06
C ASP A 457 15.01 4.23 -17.61
N GLY A 458 15.53 3.07 -18.07
CA GLY A 458 15.07 1.75 -17.65
C GLY A 458 15.49 1.35 -16.22
N MET A 459 16.34 2.14 -15.57
CA MET A 459 16.77 1.97 -14.18
C MET A 459 16.35 3.13 -13.27
N ARG A 460 15.71 4.19 -13.82
CA ARG A 460 15.47 5.47 -13.16
C ARG A 460 14.78 5.33 -11.79
N GLY A 461 13.74 4.50 -11.73
CA GLY A 461 13.01 4.21 -10.47
C GLY A 461 13.83 3.49 -9.41
N LEU A 462 14.95 2.85 -9.79
CA LEU A 462 15.87 2.16 -8.87
C LEU A 462 17.01 3.08 -8.42
N VAL A 463 17.38 4.07 -9.24
CA VAL A 463 18.47 5.02 -8.94
C VAL A 463 18.15 5.90 -7.74
N VAL A 464 16.90 6.34 -7.55
CA VAL A 464 16.48 7.16 -6.39
C VAL A 464 16.67 6.46 -5.04
N LEU A 465 16.85 5.13 -5.08
CA LEU A 465 17.09 4.31 -3.91
C LEU A 465 18.59 4.18 -3.62
N LEU A 466 19.48 4.53 -4.54
CA LEU A 466 20.90 4.40 -4.29
C LEU A 466 21.39 5.38 -3.22
N SER A 467 22.44 4.98 -2.49
CA SER A 467 23.19 5.88 -1.60
C SER A 467 23.68 7.09 -2.39
N GLU A 468 23.91 8.23 -1.73
CA GLU A 468 24.46 9.41 -2.41
C GLU A 468 25.78 9.08 -3.11
N SER A 469 26.63 8.29 -2.46
CA SER A 469 27.94 7.91 -3.00
C SER A 469 27.81 7.11 -4.30
N ASP A 470 26.81 6.23 -4.41
CA ASP A 470 26.57 5.40 -5.58
C ASP A 470 25.85 6.17 -6.69
N ARG A 471 24.93 7.08 -6.35
CA ARG A 471 24.31 7.98 -7.32
C ARG A 471 25.32 8.94 -7.93
N LYS A 472 26.20 9.51 -7.11
CA LYS A 472 27.28 10.38 -7.59
C LYS A 472 28.21 9.62 -8.53
N TRP A 473 28.66 8.43 -8.13
CA TRP A 473 29.49 7.59 -8.99
C TRP A 473 28.78 7.24 -10.31
N LEU A 474 27.50 6.86 -10.25
CA LEU A 474 26.71 6.53 -11.43
C LEU A 474 26.55 7.76 -12.34
N GLY A 475 26.28 8.94 -11.78
CA GLY A 475 26.21 10.20 -12.51
C GLY A 475 27.53 10.53 -13.21
N GLU A 476 28.67 10.45 -12.51
CA GLU A 476 30.01 10.64 -13.09
C GLU A 476 30.31 9.62 -14.20
N PHE A 477 29.85 8.38 -14.02
CA PHE A 477 29.98 7.32 -15.01
C PHE A 477 29.12 7.63 -16.25
N CYS A 478 27.86 8.02 -16.07
CA CYS A 478 26.94 8.43 -17.12
C CYS A 478 27.48 9.65 -17.88
N LEU A 479 27.92 10.69 -17.19
CA LEU A 479 28.49 11.89 -17.81
C LEU A 479 29.69 11.57 -18.70
N LYS A 480 30.55 10.61 -18.31
CA LYS A 480 31.70 10.18 -19.12
C LYS A 480 31.33 9.29 -20.31
N LYS A 481 30.21 8.55 -20.22
CA LYS A 481 29.84 7.50 -21.18
C LYS A 481 28.76 7.92 -22.16
N ASP A 482 27.73 8.61 -21.66
CA ASP A 482 26.58 9.11 -22.40
C ASP A 482 26.08 10.42 -21.75
N PRO A 483 26.70 11.57 -22.12
CA PRO A 483 26.33 12.87 -21.58
C PRO A 483 24.86 13.23 -21.80
N ILE A 484 24.25 12.80 -22.91
CA ILE A 484 22.85 13.11 -23.23
C ILE A 484 21.91 12.44 -22.22
N THR A 485 22.15 11.16 -21.93
CA THR A 485 21.38 10.43 -20.91
C THR A 485 21.61 10.99 -19.51
N TYR A 486 22.83 11.44 -19.21
CA TYR A 486 23.14 12.15 -17.97
C TYR A 486 22.30 13.42 -17.83
N TYR A 487 22.31 14.31 -18.83
CA TYR A 487 21.56 15.57 -18.77
C TYR A 487 20.06 15.33 -18.62
N LYS A 488 19.49 14.39 -19.38
CA LYS A 488 18.06 14.03 -19.29
C LYS A 488 17.59 13.55 -17.92
N ASN A 489 18.52 13.16 -17.04
CA ASN A 489 18.29 12.52 -15.75
C ASN A 489 19.17 13.15 -14.65
N ILE A 490 19.62 14.39 -14.85
CA ILE A 490 20.56 15.06 -13.95
C ILE A 490 19.99 15.26 -12.54
N ASP A 491 18.66 15.33 -12.45
CA ASP A 491 17.87 15.36 -11.22
C ASP A 491 18.13 14.14 -10.31
N LEU A 492 18.45 12.97 -10.88
CA LEU A 492 18.66 11.72 -10.14
C LEU A 492 20.01 11.69 -9.40
N PHE A 493 20.92 12.58 -9.75
CA PHE A 493 22.27 12.56 -9.27
C PHE A 493 22.50 13.77 -8.37
N LYS A 494 22.62 13.56 -7.06
CA LYS A 494 22.91 14.64 -6.11
C LYS A 494 24.38 15.07 -6.20
N ASN A 495 24.67 16.33 -5.87
CA ASN A 495 26.01 16.90 -5.73
C ASN A 495 26.93 16.74 -6.97
N GLN A 496 26.41 17.08 -8.16
CA GLN A 496 27.07 17.00 -9.47
C GLN A 496 28.07 18.14 -9.74
N GLU A 497 29.02 17.89 -10.64
CA GLU A 497 29.90 18.95 -11.15
C GLU A 497 29.18 19.85 -12.15
N ILE A 498 29.69 21.08 -12.30
CA ILE A 498 29.12 22.06 -13.22
C ILE A 498 29.34 21.55 -14.66
N PRO A 499 28.27 21.35 -15.43
CA PRO A 499 28.38 20.88 -16.80
C PRO A 499 28.88 21.97 -17.75
N PRO A 500 29.44 21.60 -18.93
CA PRO A 500 29.66 22.54 -20.01
C PRO A 500 28.36 23.25 -20.42
N LYS A 501 28.46 24.56 -20.70
CA LYS A 501 27.32 25.40 -21.11
C LYS A 501 26.83 24.99 -22.50
N GLU A 502 25.60 24.52 -22.57
CA GLU A 502 24.89 24.16 -23.80
C GLU A 502 23.48 24.79 -23.73
N SER A 503 23.10 25.59 -24.74
CA SER A 503 21.81 26.31 -24.75
C SER A 503 20.60 25.39 -24.74
N ASP A 504 20.72 24.25 -25.42
CA ASP A 504 19.61 23.33 -25.71
C ASP A 504 19.21 22.47 -24.49
N ILE A 505 19.94 22.60 -23.37
CA ILE A 505 19.70 21.90 -22.10
C ILE A 505 19.40 22.86 -20.94
N MET A 506 19.24 24.16 -21.21
CA MET A 506 19.02 25.19 -20.18
C MET A 506 17.88 24.84 -19.23
N GLU A 507 16.71 24.48 -19.77
CA GLU A 507 15.53 24.14 -18.97
C GLU A 507 15.84 23.02 -17.97
N VAL A 508 16.41 21.92 -18.48
CA VAL A 508 16.75 20.73 -17.68
C VAL A 508 17.80 21.04 -16.60
N VAL A 509 18.76 21.91 -16.90
CA VAL A 509 19.80 22.31 -15.94
C VAL A 509 19.25 23.24 -14.86
N LEU A 510 18.43 24.23 -15.24
CA LEU A 510 17.93 25.26 -14.32
C LEU A 510 16.85 24.76 -13.39
N ILE A 511 15.97 23.86 -13.83
CA ILE A 511 14.98 23.30 -12.92
C ILE A 511 15.68 22.31 -11.94
N SER A 512 16.81 21.69 -12.34
CA SER A 512 17.60 20.75 -11.51
C SER A 512 18.74 21.41 -10.76
N LEU A 513 18.65 22.71 -10.51
CA LEU A 513 19.73 23.56 -9.97
C LEU A 513 20.31 23.04 -8.64
N ARG A 514 19.46 22.45 -7.79
CA ARG A 514 19.85 21.85 -6.50
C ARG A 514 20.75 20.61 -6.62
N SER A 515 20.78 19.97 -7.78
CA SER A 515 21.56 18.74 -7.97
C SER A 515 23.06 19.01 -8.10
N PHE A 516 23.49 20.28 -8.22
CA PHE A 516 24.89 20.66 -8.44
C PHE A 516 25.64 21.02 -7.15
N LYS A 517 26.96 20.79 -7.14
CA LYS A 517 27.87 21.19 -6.05
C LYS A 517 27.93 22.70 -5.84
N ASP A 518 27.77 23.48 -6.90
CA ASP A 518 27.77 24.94 -6.86
C ASP A 518 26.62 25.51 -7.70
N PRO A 519 25.39 25.45 -7.17
CA PRO A 519 24.19 25.90 -7.87
C PRO A 519 24.27 27.37 -8.31
N LYS A 520 24.91 28.22 -7.50
CA LYS A 520 25.09 29.65 -7.79
C LYS A 520 25.92 29.88 -9.05
N LYS A 521 27.02 29.13 -9.23
CA LYS A 521 27.81 29.22 -10.46
C LYS A 521 27.07 28.71 -11.68
N VAL A 522 26.27 27.65 -11.54
CA VAL A 522 25.43 27.13 -12.64
C VAL A 522 24.44 28.21 -13.07
N LEU A 523 23.70 28.78 -12.12
CA LEU A 523 22.73 29.85 -12.40
C LEU A 523 23.39 31.03 -13.14
N ALA A 524 24.58 31.46 -12.68
CA ALA A 524 25.33 32.54 -13.31
C ALA A 524 25.74 32.26 -14.78
N GLN A 525 25.93 30.99 -15.18
CA GLN A 525 26.24 30.65 -16.59
C GLN A 525 25.09 30.95 -17.54
N PHE A 526 23.85 30.92 -17.03
CA PHE A 526 22.62 31.15 -17.77
C PHE A 526 22.04 32.55 -17.57
N HIS A 527 22.71 33.45 -16.85
CA HIS A 527 22.23 34.81 -16.55
C HIS A 527 21.93 35.64 -17.81
N GLU A 528 22.60 35.36 -18.94
CA GLU A 528 22.31 36.03 -20.22
C GLU A 528 20.91 35.72 -20.77
N TYR A 529 20.26 34.65 -20.27
CA TYR A 529 18.92 34.23 -20.68
C TYR A 529 17.82 34.77 -19.75
N LYS A 530 18.14 35.58 -18.73
CA LYS A 530 17.16 36.02 -17.73
C LYS A 530 15.96 36.80 -18.27
N ASP A 531 16.14 37.45 -19.42
CA ASP A 531 15.11 38.25 -20.08
C ASP A 531 14.27 37.42 -21.07
N PHE A 532 14.57 36.12 -21.23
CA PHE A 532 13.82 35.21 -22.10
C PHE A 532 12.64 34.59 -21.35
N GLY A 533 11.51 34.40 -22.05
CA GLY A 533 10.27 33.87 -21.48
C GLY A 533 10.46 32.53 -20.75
N ASP A 534 11.15 31.58 -21.36
CA ASP A 534 11.38 30.24 -20.78
C ASP A 534 12.13 30.31 -19.44
N TYR A 535 13.17 31.16 -19.34
CA TYR A 535 13.89 31.37 -18.08
C TYR A 535 12.98 31.99 -17.02
N GLN A 536 12.19 33.00 -17.39
CA GLN A 536 11.29 33.69 -16.47
C GLN A 536 10.21 32.75 -15.94
N GLU A 537 9.65 31.86 -16.78
CA GLU A 537 8.68 30.85 -16.35
C GLU A 537 9.31 29.82 -15.41
N ILE A 538 10.52 29.35 -15.69
CA ILE A 538 11.28 28.48 -14.78
C ILE A 538 11.48 29.18 -13.43
N ALA A 539 11.97 30.42 -13.44
CA ALA A 539 12.20 31.20 -12.23
C ALA A 539 10.90 31.40 -11.40
N LYS A 540 9.78 31.75 -12.05
CA LYS A 540 8.47 31.89 -11.39
C LYS A 540 8.01 30.58 -10.74
N ALA A 541 8.16 29.46 -11.45
CA ALA A 541 7.80 28.15 -10.94
C ALA A 541 8.69 27.77 -9.73
N ARG A 542 10.01 27.86 -9.88
CA ARG A 542 10.97 27.48 -8.83
C ARG A 542 10.89 28.37 -7.58
N LEU A 543 10.57 29.66 -7.70
CA LEU A 543 10.34 30.54 -6.55
C LEU A 543 9.18 30.06 -5.66
N VAL A 544 8.16 29.43 -6.24
CA VAL A 544 7.00 28.93 -5.49
C VAL A 544 7.26 27.50 -5.02
N ASP A 545 7.76 26.64 -5.90
CA ASP A 545 7.94 25.22 -5.64
C ASP A 545 9.05 24.98 -4.62
N SER A 546 10.18 25.66 -4.73
CA SER A 546 11.29 25.51 -3.78
C SER A 546 10.86 25.89 -2.36
N LEU A 547 10.01 26.91 -2.21
CA LEU A 547 9.42 27.26 -0.92
C LEU A 547 8.49 26.16 -0.39
N LYS A 548 7.58 25.66 -1.23
CA LYS A 548 6.62 24.60 -0.86
C LYS A 548 7.32 23.33 -0.42
N TYR A 549 8.38 22.94 -1.12
CA TYR A 549 9.13 21.72 -0.86
C TYR A 549 10.27 21.90 0.15
N LEU A 550 10.37 23.06 0.82
CA LEU A 550 11.43 23.39 1.79
C LEU A 550 12.86 23.29 1.22
N GLU A 551 13.02 23.59 -0.06
CA GLU A 551 14.30 23.66 -0.79
C GLU A 551 14.90 25.06 -0.59
N LEU A 552 15.12 25.42 0.68
CA LEU A 552 15.36 26.81 1.11
C LEU A 552 16.67 27.41 0.57
N GLU A 553 17.66 26.59 0.26
CA GLU A 553 18.91 27.03 -0.36
C GLU A 553 18.70 27.43 -1.82
N GLU A 554 17.94 26.64 -2.57
CA GLU A 554 17.58 27.00 -3.94
C GLU A 554 16.64 28.21 -3.97
N TRP A 555 15.69 28.27 -3.03
CA TRP A 555 14.78 29.39 -2.91
C TRP A 555 15.52 30.72 -2.67
N GLU A 556 16.53 30.72 -1.80
CA GLU A 556 17.40 31.88 -1.59
C GLU A 556 18.14 32.31 -2.86
N LEU A 557 18.64 31.36 -3.66
CA LEU A 557 19.32 31.66 -4.93
C LEU A 557 18.40 32.34 -5.94
N TRP A 558 17.17 31.82 -6.09
CA TRP A 558 16.20 32.44 -6.99
C TRP A 558 15.77 33.82 -6.51
N LEU A 559 15.61 34.02 -5.20
CA LEU A 559 15.31 35.33 -4.62
C LEU A 559 16.44 36.36 -4.86
N ASP A 560 17.70 35.92 -4.84
CA ASP A 560 18.86 36.76 -5.18
C ASP A 560 18.93 37.11 -6.68
N GLU A 561 18.34 36.28 -7.54
CA GLU A 561 18.40 36.42 -9.00
C GLU A 561 17.28 37.31 -9.58
N VAL A 562 16.10 37.34 -8.93
CA VAL A 562 14.93 38.08 -9.42
C VAL A 562 14.64 39.36 -8.64
N ASP A 563 14.12 40.38 -9.32
CA ASP A 563 13.46 41.50 -8.64
C ASP A 563 11.96 41.24 -8.52
N LEU A 564 11.49 40.92 -7.31
CA LEU A 564 10.07 40.67 -7.03
C LEU A 564 9.17 41.89 -7.21
N ASN A 565 9.73 43.10 -7.35
CA ASN A 565 8.96 44.32 -7.63
C ASN A 565 8.82 44.58 -9.13
N ASP A 566 9.50 43.82 -9.99
CA ASP A 566 9.27 43.83 -11.43
C ASP A 566 7.84 43.37 -11.73
N ARG A 567 7.22 43.98 -12.74
CA ARG A 567 5.89 43.62 -13.25
C ARG A 567 5.81 42.14 -13.66
N VAL A 568 6.92 41.55 -14.12
CA VAL A 568 7.01 40.12 -14.49
C VAL A 568 6.75 39.20 -13.28
N TYR A 569 7.25 39.56 -12.09
CA TYR A 569 7.19 38.72 -10.88
C TYR A 569 6.16 39.17 -9.83
N ALA A 570 5.50 40.31 -10.02
CA ALA A 570 4.53 40.86 -9.07
C ALA A 570 3.42 39.86 -8.66
N LYS A 571 2.88 39.09 -9.61
CA LYS A 571 1.87 38.04 -9.31
C LYS A 571 2.48 36.90 -8.48
N THR A 572 3.73 36.52 -8.78
CA THR A 572 4.47 35.48 -8.06
C THR A 572 4.75 35.90 -6.62
N LYS A 573 5.10 37.17 -6.38
CA LYS A 573 5.27 37.73 -5.03
C LYS A 573 4.02 37.55 -4.16
N VAL A 574 2.85 37.96 -4.68
CA VAL A 574 1.57 37.78 -3.98
C VAL A 574 1.27 36.32 -3.67
N ARG A 575 1.62 35.42 -4.61
CA ARG A 575 1.46 33.97 -4.41
C ARG A 575 2.36 33.46 -3.28
N ILE A 576 3.63 33.86 -3.26
CA ILE A 576 4.59 33.50 -2.19
C ILE A 576 4.06 33.96 -0.82
N GLU A 577 3.64 35.22 -0.70
CA GLU A 577 3.11 35.77 0.56
C GLU A 577 1.88 35.00 1.05
N LYS A 578 0.98 34.59 0.15
CA LYS A 578 -0.17 33.74 0.49
C LYS A 578 0.24 32.34 0.97
N GLU A 579 1.27 31.74 0.39
CA GLU A 579 1.77 30.43 0.81
C GLU A 579 2.43 30.51 2.20
N LEU A 580 3.17 31.59 2.49
CA LEU A 580 3.83 31.82 3.78
C LEU A 580 2.86 31.87 4.96
N LEU A 581 1.68 32.47 4.77
CA LEU A 581 0.61 32.54 5.78
C LEU A 581 0.18 31.15 6.28
N ASN A 582 0.23 30.12 5.42
CA ASN A 582 -0.15 28.76 5.76
C ASN A 582 1.05 27.89 6.16
N LEU A 583 2.20 28.13 5.55
CA LEU A 583 3.40 27.32 5.72
C LEU A 583 4.05 27.51 7.09
N LEU A 584 4.30 28.76 7.50
CA LEU A 584 5.04 29.05 8.74
C LEU A 584 4.37 28.50 10.01
N PRO A 585 3.06 28.70 10.25
CA PRO A 585 2.39 28.12 11.42
C PRO A 585 2.43 26.59 11.43
N ARG A 586 2.43 25.98 10.24
CA ARG A 586 2.45 24.53 10.07
C ARG A 586 3.82 23.93 10.38
N LEU A 587 4.91 24.57 9.96
CA LEU A 587 6.27 24.15 10.30
C LEU A 587 6.50 24.17 11.82
N LEU A 588 6.04 25.23 12.50
CA LEU A 588 6.13 25.31 13.97
C LEU A 588 5.36 24.16 14.66
N ARG A 589 4.15 23.85 14.19
CA ARG A 589 3.34 22.75 14.73
C ARG A 589 4.04 21.39 14.59
N LEU A 590 4.74 21.17 13.48
CA LEU A 590 5.48 19.93 13.19
C LEU A 590 6.85 19.84 13.87
N GLY A 591 7.23 20.86 14.65
CA GLY A 591 8.55 20.89 15.27
C GLY A 591 9.68 21.06 14.26
N LEU A 592 9.48 21.92 13.25
CA LEU A 592 10.47 22.37 12.27
C LEU A 592 10.79 23.88 12.43
N PRO A 593 11.16 24.36 13.64
CA PRO A 593 11.43 25.78 13.88
C PRO A 593 12.68 26.28 13.14
N GLY A 594 13.63 25.39 12.82
CA GLY A 594 14.82 25.73 12.04
C GLY A 594 14.47 26.21 10.62
N ASP A 595 13.65 25.44 9.89
CA ASP A 595 13.17 25.82 8.56
C ASP A 595 12.34 27.12 8.63
N ALA A 596 11.46 27.26 9.62
CA ALA A 596 10.64 28.46 9.79
C ALA A 596 11.48 29.73 10.04
N LYS A 597 12.52 29.65 10.87
CA LYS A 597 13.45 30.76 11.12
C LYS A 597 14.25 31.13 9.89
N LYS A 598 14.71 30.14 9.10
CA LYS A 598 15.41 30.40 7.83
C LYS A 598 14.50 31.11 6.83
N ILE A 599 13.25 30.66 6.68
CA ILE A 599 12.25 31.33 5.84
C ILE A 599 12.00 32.77 6.30
N MET A 600 11.82 32.98 7.61
CA MET A 600 11.61 34.32 8.19
C MET A 600 12.77 35.27 7.88
N ALA A 601 14.01 34.81 8.03
CA ALA A 601 15.20 35.61 7.73
C ALA A 601 15.25 36.03 6.25
N LEU A 602 14.92 35.12 5.33
CA LEU A 602 14.83 35.42 3.90
C LEU A 602 13.71 36.43 3.61
N CYS A 603 12.55 36.28 4.22
CA CYS A 603 11.43 37.22 4.03
C CYS A 603 11.79 38.64 4.49
N LYS A 604 12.51 38.78 5.62
CA LYS A 604 13.04 40.07 6.10
C LYS A 604 14.03 40.68 5.10
N ARG A 605 14.94 39.86 4.55
CA ARG A 605 15.95 40.29 3.57
C ARG A 605 15.34 40.76 2.24
N PHE A 606 14.32 40.06 1.74
CA PHE A 606 13.71 40.31 0.44
C PHE A 606 12.37 41.06 0.50
N HIS A 607 12.05 41.66 1.65
CA HIS A 607 10.86 42.50 1.85
C HIS A 607 9.53 41.83 1.46
N LEU A 608 9.36 40.58 1.86
CA LEU A 608 8.11 39.82 1.73
C LEU A 608 7.19 40.08 2.94
N ALA A 609 5.90 40.26 2.71
CA ALA A 609 4.95 40.54 3.78
C ALA A 609 4.67 39.31 4.67
N ILE A 610 4.81 39.48 5.99
CA ILE A 610 4.44 38.51 7.03
C ILE A 610 3.73 39.27 8.16
N SER A 611 2.76 38.63 8.83
CA SER A 611 2.11 39.23 10.00
C SER A 611 2.98 39.17 11.26
N ASP A 612 2.92 40.23 12.07
CA ASP A 612 3.65 40.36 13.35
C ASP A 612 3.39 39.18 14.30
N GLU A 613 2.19 38.62 14.28
CA GLU A 613 1.83 37.45 15.10
C GLU A 613 2.65 36.20 14.72
N ILE A 614 2.80 35.92 13.42
CA ILE A 614 3.57 34.78 12.93
C ILE A 614 5.06 35.01 13.20
N GLU A 615 5.55 36.22 12.96
CA GLU A 615 6.93 36.62 13.24
C GLU A 615 7.32 36.34 14.69
N LYS A 616 6.54 36.86 15.64
CA LYS A 616 6.77 36.64 17.06
C LYS A 616 6.81 35.15 17.43
N ARG A 617 5.87 34.34 16.91
CA ARG A 617 5.82 32.90 17.17
C ARG A 617 7.03 32.15 16.64
N VAL A 618 7.58 32.56 15.49
CA VAL A 618 8.79 31.96 14.92
C VAL A 618 10.03 32.33 15.74
N GLU A 619 10.13 33.57 16.21
CA GLU A 619 11.25 34.03 17.03
C GLU A 619 11.31 33.31 18.39
N GLU A 620 10.15 33.13 19.04
CA GLU A 620 10.02 32.43 20.33
C GLU A 620 10.27 30.92 20.25
N ALA A 621 10.17 30.30 19.08
CA ALA A 621 10.33 28.86 18.92
C ALA A 621 11.78 28.40 19.10
N GLU A 622 12.03 27.41 19.95
CA GLU A 622 13.37 26.88 20.21
C GLU A 622 13.80 25.84 19.17
N VAL A 623 15.04 25.90 18.69
CA VAL A 623 15.61 24.90 17.78
C VAL A 623 16.41 23.89 18.59
N VAL A 624 15.88 22.67 18.71
CA VAL A 624 16.55 21.56 19.40
C VAL A 624 17.56 20.91 18.45
N LYS A 625 18.81 20.77 18.90
CA LYS A 625 19.81 19.95 18.19
C LYS A 625 19.69 18.50 18.64
N GLU A 626 19.31 17.62 17.72
CA GLU A 626 19.19 16.18 17.97
C GLU A 626 20.51 15.48 17.60
N GLU A 627 21.03 14.63 18.49
CA GLU A 627 22.17 13.75 18.17
C GLU A 627 21.69 12.53 17.38
N ARG A 628 22.52 12.06 16.43
CA ARG A 628 22.24 10.83 15.69
C ARG A 628 22.47 9.62 16.59
N THR A 629 21.45 8.79 16.72
CA THR A 629 21.53 7.54 17.49
C THR A 629 21.24 6.35 16.57
N PRO A 630 22.10 5.30 16.55
CA PRO A 630 21.84 4.08 15.81
C PRO A 630 20.48 3.46 16.17
N ARG A 631 19.64 3.28 15.16
CA ARG A 631 18.31 2.67 15.27
C ARG A 631 18.34 1.26 14.70
N ALA A 632 17.83 0.29 15.45
CA ALA A 632 17.70 -1.08 14.96
C ALA A 632 16.57 -1.19 13.93
N ILE A 633 16.81 -1.89 12.82
CA ILE A 633 15.80 -2.15 11.78
C ILE A 633 15.21 -3.55 11.97
N VAL A 634 13.91 -3.69 11.77
CA VAL A 634 13.22 -4.98 11.87
C VAL A 634 13.38 -5.77 10.57
N GLU A 635 14.22 -6.81 10.60
CA GLU A 635 14.48 -7.65 9.42
C GLU A 635 13.52 -8.85 9.29
N LYS A 636 12.81 -9.22 10.37
CA LYS A 636 11.93 -10.40 10.39
C LYS A 636 10.51 -10.04 9.96
N PRO A 637 9.81 -10.92 9.23
CA PRO A 637 8.40 -10.76 8.93
C PRO A 637 7.57 -10.54 10.20
N VAL A 638 6.75 -9.50 10.20
CA VAL A 638 5.80 -9.16 11.27
C VAL A 638 4.40 -9.61 10.88
N ASP A 639 3.70 -10.30 11.79
CA ASP A 639 2.28 -10.64 11.67
C ASP A 639 1.45 -9.49 12.24
N VAL A 640 0.94 -8.60 11.37
CA VAL A 640 0.25 -7.38 11.81
C VAL A 640 -1.03 -7.71 12.57
N LEU A 641 -1.85 -8.62 12.03
CA LEU A 641 -3.12 -8.99 12.66
C LEU A 641 -2.89 -9.62 14.03
N GLY A 642 -1.91 -10.54 14.14
CA GLY A 642 -1.52 -11.15 15.41
C GLY A 642 -0.99 -10.14 16.44
N ASP A 643 -0.12 -9.22 16.02
CA ASP A 643 0.41 -8.19 16.92
C ASP A 643 -0.68 -7.21 17.38
N MET A 644 -1.60 -6.83 16.48
CA MET A 644 -2.61 -5.83 16.77
C MET A 644 -3.76 -6.37 17.61
N THR A 645 -4.26 -7.56 17.32
CA THR A 645 -5.24 -8.24 18.20
C THR A 645 -4.69 -8.43 19.62
N LYS A 646 -3.41 -8.79 19.76
CA LYS A 646 -2.72 -8.84 21.04
C LYS A 646 -2.61 -7.47 21.70
N PHE A 647 -2.22 -6.43 20.95
CA PHE A 647 -2.14 -5.06 21.46
C PHE A 647 -3.47 -4.59 22.05
N TYR A 648 -4.60 -4.72 21.34
CA TYR A 648 -5.89 -4.29 21.88
C TYR A 648 -6.39 -5.19 23.01
N THR A 649 -6.09 -6.49 22.98
CA THR A 649 -6.36 -7.38 24.14
C THR A 649 -5.63 -6.88 25.38
N HIS A 650 -4.36 -6.48 25.24
CA HIS A 650 -3.61 -5.84 26.33
C HIS A 650 -4.25 -4.52 26.77
N GLN A 651 -4.73 -3.66 25.83
CA GLN A 651 -5.40 -2.40 26.18
C GLN A 651 -6.68 -2.62 27.00
N LEU A 652 -7.49 -3.61 26.65
CA LEU A 652 -8.68 -3.99 27.43
C LEU A 652 -8.31 -4.35 28.86
N ILE A 653 -7.24 -5.14 29.05
CA ILE A 653 -6.78 -5.54 30.38
C ILE A 653 -6.20 -4.32 31.11
N ALA A 654 -5.35 -3.53 30.44
CA ALA A 654 -4.65 -2.37 30.99
C ALA A 654 -5.61 -1.31 31.54
N ALA A 655 -6.76 -1.09 30.89
CA ALA A 655 -7.80 -0.17 31.36
C ALA A 655 -8.31 -0.49 32.78
N HIS A 656 -8.17 -1.75 33.22
CA HIS A 656 -8.62 -2.21 34.53
C HIS A 656 -7.47 -2.46 35.52
N LEU A 657 -6.21 -2.25 35.13
CA LEU A 657 -5.08 -2.38 36.04
C LEU A 657 -4.99 -1.18 37.01
N PRO A 658 -4.46 -1.35 38.24
CA PRO A 658 -4.25 -0.23 39.15
C PRO A 658 -3.29 0.82 38.57
N THR A 659 -3.72 2.07 38.57
CA THR A 659 -2.90 3.23 38.15
C THR A 659 -1.76 3.47 39.14
N GLN A 660 -0.69 4.14 38.71
CA GLN A 660 0.44 4.46 39.61
C GLN A 660 0.00 5.29 40.84
N GLN A 661 -1.02 6.13 40.66
CA GLN A 661 -1.62 6.89 41.76
C GLN A 661 -2.31 5.97 42.77
N GLU A 662 -3.18 5.06 42.32
CA GLU A 662 -3.83 4.07 43.21
C GLU A 662 -2.80 3.20 43.94
N LYS A 663 -1.73 2.78 43.25
CA LYS A 663 -0.64 2.02 43.89
C LYS A 663 0.06 2.82 44.99
N ARG A 664 0.28 4.12 44.77
CA ARG A 664 0.88 5.03 45.75
C ARG A 664 -0.03 5.24 46.95
N ASP A 665 -1.31 5.52 46.72
CA ASP A 665 -2.28 5.78 47.77
C ASP A 665 -2.53 4.54 48.64
N ALA A 666 -2.61 3.36 48.01
CA ALA A 666 -2.70 2.10 48.73
C ALA A 666 -1.53 1.89 49.70
N ARG A 667 -0.29 2.16 49.26
CA ARG A 667 0.92 2.08 50.11
C ARG A 667 0.87 3.05 51.29
N LEU A 668 0.38 4.27 51.08
CA LEU A 668 0.25 5.27 52.15
C LEU A 668 -0.75 4.85 53.22
N HIS A 669 -1.77 4.08 52.85
CA HIS A 669 -2.85 3.65 53.74
C HIS A 669 -2.75 2.17 54.18
N GLY A 670 -1.64 1.48 53.88
CA GLY A 670 -1.43 0.08 54.26
C GLY A 670 -2.39 -0.92 53.60
N ILE A 671 -2.99 -0.55 52.47
CA ILE A 671 -3.86 -1.41 51.66
C ILE A 671 -2.98 -2.18 50.70
N ASP A 672 -3.04 -3.51 50.73
CA ASP A 672 -2.17 -4.34 49.90
C ASP A 672 -2.91 -5.50 49.21
N LEU A 673 -2.32 -5.99 48.12
CA LEU A 673 -2.73 -7.20 47.42
C LEU A 673 -1.81 -8.38 47.79
N PRO A 674 -2.27 -9.64 47.65
CA PRO A 674 -1.38 -10.79 47.82
C PRO A 674 -0.13 -10.68 46.94
N VAL A 675 1.04 -11.06 47.49
CA VAL A 675 2.34 -10.97 46.80
C VAL A 675 2.29 -11.58 45.40
N ARG A 676 1.67 -12.76 45.26
CA ARG A 676 1.54 -13.42 43.96
C ARG A 676 0.77 -12.57 42.94
N THR A 677 -0.30 -11.91 43.36
CA THR A 677 -1.07 -11.01 42.51
C THR A 677 -0.22 -9.81 42.07
N TRP A 678 0.61 -9.25 42.95
CA TRP A 678 1.55 -8.19 42.55
C TRP A 678 2.56 -8.64 41.51
N VAL A 679 3.10 -9.85 41.65
CA VAL A 679 4.03 -10.43 40.67
C VAL A 679 3.32 -10.55 39.32
N ASP A 680 2.15 -11.19 39.28
CA ASP A 680 1.39 -11.39 38.04
C ASP A 680 1.06 -10.04 37.35
N LEU A 681 0.60 -9.04 38.11
CA LEU A 681 0.28 -7.70 37.57
C LEU A 681 1.51 -6.97 36.99
N ASN A 682 2.65 -7.06 37.67
CA ASN A 682 3.87 -6.40 37.22
C ASN A 682 4.46 -7.10 35.98
N ASP A 683 4.39 -8.43 35.93
CA ASP A 683 4.83 -9.21 34.77
C ASP A 683 3.95 -8.91 33.55
N MET A 684 2.63 -8.82 33.73
CA MET A 684 1.70 -8.38 32.68
C MET A 684 2.04 -6.96 32.20
N THR A 685 2.17 -6.00 33.11
CA THR A 685 2.47 -4.60 32.77
C THR A 685 3.77 -4.49 31.97
N ARG A 686 4.84 -5.17 32.41
CA ARG A 686 6.13 -5.18 31.71
C ARG A 686 6.02 -5.83 30.34
N GLY A 687 5.27 -6.94 30.24
CA GLY A 687 5.00 -7.60 28.97
C GLY A 687 4.26 -6.70 28.00
N PHE A 688 3.29 -5.92 28.48
CA PHE A 688 2.51 -4.98 27.67
C PHE A 688 3.39 -3.83 27.17
N GLU A 689 4.14 -3.18 28.06
CA GLU A 689 5.04 -2.09 27.69
C GLU A 689 6.13 -2.55 26.69
N ALA A 690 6.70 -3.74 26.89
CA ALA A 690 7.68 -4.31 25.96
C ALA A 690 7.06 -4.59 24.59
N HIS A 691 5.81 -5.05 24.58
CA HIS A 691 5.06 -5.30 23.35
C HIS A 691 4.76 -4.00 22.61
N GLU A 692 4.28 -2.96 23.30
CA GLU A 692 3.99 -1.63 22.75
C GLU A 692 5.24 -0.98 22.16
N ARG A 693 6.36 -0.99 22.89
CA ARG A 693 7.63 -0.44 22.38
C ARG A 693 8.06 -1.14 21.10
N ARG A 694 7.95 -2.48 21.05
CA ARG A 694 8.27 -3.25 19.84
C ARG A 694 7.38 -2.84 18.68
N ILE A 695 6.06 -2.75 18.88
CA ILE A 695 5.10 -2.40 17.82
C ILE A 695 5.34 -0.98 17.32
N ALA A 696 5.38 0.00 18.22
CA ALA A 696 5.60 1.40 17.87
C ALA A 696 6.92 1.58 17.10
N HIS A 697 7.97 0.88 17.51
CA HIS A 697 9.28 0.94 16.86
C HIS A 697 9.23 0.49 15.39
N TRP A 698 8.62 -0.67 15.09
CA TRP A 698 8.57 -1.18 13.73
C TRP A 698 7.54 -0.43 12.87
N MET A 699 6.37 -0.07 13.42
CA MET A 699 5.32 0.64 12.70
C MET A 699 5.77 2.03 12.23
N LYS A 700 6.51 2.76 13.07
CA LYS A 700 7.09 4.06 12.72
C LYS A 700 8.08 3.97 11.55
N GLN A 701 8.88 2.91 11.52
CA GLN A 701 9.80 2.66 10.41
C GLN A 701 9.04 2.24 9.15
N TYR A 702 8.05 1.36 9.32
CA TYR A 702 7.23 0.83 8.24
C TYR A 702 6.47 1.95 7.50
N VAL A 703 5.86 2.90 8.21
CA VAL A 703 5.09 3.96 7.54
C VAL A 703 5.97 4.86 6.67
N VAL A 704 7.23 5.10 7.07
CA VAL A 704 8.20 5.83 6.23
C VAL A 704 8.54 5.02 4.98
N PHE A 705 8.70 3.71 5.12
CA PHE A 705 8.86 2.81 3.96
C PHE A 705 7.64 2.87 3.03
N ALA A 706 6.43 2.78 3.57
CA ALA A 706 5.20 2.81 2.78
C ALA A 706 5.08 4.11 1.97
N VAL A 707 5.37 5.26 2.60
CA VAL A 707 5.42 6.57 1.93
C VAL A 707 6.47 6.59 0.81
N VAL A 708 7.69 6.11 1.05
CA VAL A 708 8.74 6.04 0.03
C VAL A 708 8.36 5.10 -1.11
N SER A 709 7.72 3.97 -0.80
CA SER A 709 7.27 3.00 -1.79
C SER A 709 6.25 3.64 -2.73
N GLU A 710 5.28 4.35 -2.18
CA GLU A 710 4.25 5.01 -2.98
C GLU A 710 4.83 6.12 -3.86
N LEU A 711 5.76 6.93 -3.32
CA LEU A 711 6.45 7.97 -4.09
C LEU A 711 7.16 7.43 -5.35
N ARG A 712 7.49 6.12 -5.43
CA ARG A 712 8.10 5.51 -6.62
C ARG A 712 7.13 5.37 -7.79
N HIS A 713 5.84 5.14 -7.54
CA HIS A 713 4.84 4.96 -8.59
C HIS A 713 4.59 6.25 -9.39
N GLN A 714 4.99 7.40 -8.84
CA GLN A 714 5.04 8.68 -9.55
C GLN A 714 5.91 8.62 -10.82
N ILE A 715 6.99 7.82 -10.81
CA ILE A 715 7.99 7.75 -11.89
C ILE A 715 7.50 6.86 -13.04
N GLU A 716 6.66 5.88 -12.75
CA GLU A 716 6.17 4.91 -13.73
C GLU A 716 5.04 5.48 -14.60
N HIS A 717 4.34 6.51 -14.12
CA HIS A 717 3.05 6.88 -14.71
C HIS A 717 3.05 7.96 -15.78
N GLU A 718 4.05 8.83 -15.97
CA GLU A 718 3.98 9.73 -17.13
C GLU A 718 5.25 10.53 -17.43
N TYR A 719 5.68 10.45 -18.71
CA TYR A 719 6.62 11.34 -19.40
C TYR A 719 6.18 12.82 -19.45
N ALA A 720 5.06 13.15 -18.80
CA ALA A 720 4.34 14.39 -18.97
C ALA A 720 4.61 15.35 -17.80
N LEU A 721 4.68 14.93 -16.54
CA LEU A 721 5.05 15.84 -15.45
C LEU A 721 6.58 16.01 -15.44
N GLY A 722 7.05 17.27 -15.45
CA GLY A 722 8.47 17.59 -15.43
C GLY A 722 9.26 16.76 -14.42
N ARG A 723 10.41 16.28 -14.90
CA ARG A 723 11.31 15.24 -14.35
C ARG A 723 11.92 15.55 -12.97
N GLU A 724 11.45 16.57 -12.27
CA GLU A 724 12.23 17.34 -11.27
C GLU A 724 11.54 17.34 -9.90
N THR A 725 10.60 16.41 -9.77
CA THR A 725 9.54 16.39 -8.78
C THR A 725 9.57 15.12 -7.93
N SER A 726 10.65 14.34 -7.93
CA SER A 726 10.80 13.23 -7.01
C SER A 726 11.13 13.76 -5.60
N VAL A 727 10.48 13.19 -4.56
CA VAL A 727 10.92 13.39 -3.18
C VAL A 727 11.90 12.28 -2.86
N GLU A 728 13.16 12.66 -2.70
CA GLU A 728 14.21 11.73 -2.34
C GLU A 728 14.39 11.64 -0.83
N LEU A 729 14.95 10.52 -0.38
CA LEU A 729 15.44 10.44 0.99
C LEU A 729 16.53 11.51 1.22
N PRO A 730 16.52 12.21 2.38
CA PRO A 730 17.55 13.15 2.75
C PRO A 730 18.94 12.49 2.76
N CYS A 731 19.93 13.21 2.26
CA CYS A 731 21.33 12.83 2.43
C CYS A 731 21.76 13.25 3.84
N LEU A 732 22.13 12.26 4.65
CA LEU A 732 22.61 12.52 6.00
C LEU A 732 24.10 12.85 5.93
N GLU A 733 24.52 13.94 6.57
CA GLU A 733 25.94 14.14 6.88
C GLU A 733 26.32 13.14 7.98
N LEU A 734 27.18 12.17 7.62
CA LEU A 734 27.61 11.06 8.47
C LEU A 734 29.12 11.02 8.61
N THR A 735 29.58 10.54 9.76
CA THR A 735 30.96 10.12 9.99
C THR A 735 31.25 8.76 9.33
N ASP A 736 32.52 8.39 9.18
CA ASP A 736 32.92 7.09 8.61
C ASP A 736 32.32 5.89 9.37
N GLU A 737 32.22 5.99 10.71
CA GLU A 737 31.65 4.96 11.56
C GLU A 737 30.13 4.80 11.35
N GLU A 738 29.43 5.92 11.23
CA GLU A 738 28.00 5.97 10.93
C GLU A 738 27.68 5.43 9.54
N GLN A 739 28.49 5.82 8.54
CA GLN A 739 28.36 5.28 7.19
C GLN A 739 28.57 3.77 7.18
N HIS A 740 29.59 3.27 7.87
CA HIS A 740 29.82 1.83 8.01
C HIS A 740 28.65 1.11 8.70
N TYR A 741 27.99 1.75 9.66
CA TYR A 741 26.78 1.20 10.29
C TYR A 741 25.62 1.09 9.29
N GLN A 742 25.37 2.11 8.47
CA GLN A 742 24.34 2.11 7.43
C GLN A 742 24.54 0.99 6.40
N GLU A 743 25.77 0.77 5.95
CA GLU A 743 26.11 -0.21 4.91
C GLU A 743 25.77 -1.68 5.27
N LYS A 744 25.46 -1.96 6.55
CA LYS A 744 24.96 -3.27 7.01
C LYS A 744 23.58 -3.60 6.46
N TYR A 745 22.78 -2.58 6.13
CA TYR A 745 21.43 -2.74 5.63
C TYR A 745 21.43 -2.70 4.11
N SER A 746 20.72 -3.65 3.50
CA SER A 746 20.54 -3.68 2.05
C SER A 746 19.60 -2.57 1.60
N HIS A 747 18.45 -2.40 2.27
CA HIS A 747 17.40 -1.47 1.81
C HIS A 747 17.72 0.01 2.14
N PRO A 748 17.57 0.94 1.19
CA PRO A 748 17.96 2.35 1.36
C PRO A 748 17.11 3.13 2.35
N VAL A 749 15.83 2.78 2.45
CA VAL A 749 14.98 3.32 3.53
C VAL A 749 15.47 2.84 4.88
N ASP A 750 15.95 1.59 4.98
CA ASP A 750 16.48 1.05 6.24
C ASP A 750 17.81 1.73 6.58
N GLN A 751 18.68 1.97 5.58
CA GLN A 751 19.89 2.78 5.74
C GLN A 751 19.55 4.17 6.29
N PHE A 752 18.65 4.91 5.63
CA PHE A 752 18.21 6.22 6.09
C PHE A 752 17.64 6.17 7.52
N LEU A 753 16.67 5.29 7.79
CA LEU A 753 16.04 5.14 9.09
C LEU A 753 16.98 4.67 10.19
N SER A 754 18.11 4.05 9.87
CA SER A 754 19.06 3.57 10.87
C SER A 754 19.77 4.71 11.62
N LEU A 755 19.83 5.93 11.04
CA LEU A 755 20.56 7.07 11.62
C LEU A 755 19.84 8.43 11.49
N ALA A 756 18.77 8.53 10.71
CA ALA A 756 18.01 9.77 10.57
C ALA A 756 17.40 10.20 11.91
N THR A 757 17.60 11.47 12.24
CA THR A 757 17.01 12.10 13.42
C THR A 757 15.49 12.23 13.24
N PRO A 758 14.70 12.26 14.33
CA PRO A 758 13.28 12.53 14.26
C PRO A 758 12.94 13.78 13.43
N THR A 759 13.71 14.86 13.57
CA THR A 759 13.52 16.10 12.80
C THR A 759 13.69 15.90 11.29
N GLU A 760 14.71 15.16 10.85
CA GLU A 760 14.93 14.88 9.43
C GLU A 760 13.84 14.01 8.83
N ILE A 761 13.33 13.05 9.61
CA ILE A 761 12.21 12.20 9.18
C ILE A 761 10.94 13.03 9.05
N ARG A 762 10.64 13.91 10.01
CA ARG A 762 9.49 14.82 9.93
C ARG A 762 9.59 15.77 8.74
N ARG A 763 10.78 16.32 8.47
CA ARG A 763 11.04 17.16 7.30
C ARG A 763 10.81 16.40 6.00
N PHE A 764 11.31 15.17 5.88
CA PHE A 764 11.07 14.29 4.74
C PHE A 764 9.56 14.01 4.54
N LEU A 765 8.85 13.63 5.60
CA LEU A 765 7.41 13.34 5.53
C LEU A 765 6.59 14.57 5.15
N PHE A 766 6.99 15.76 5.58
CA PHE A 766 6.37 17.01 5.15
C PHE A 766 6.55 17.25 3.64
N GLN A 767 7.75 16.97 3.11
CA GLN A 767 8.04 17.09 1.68
C GLN A 767 7.24 16.06 0.86
N ALA A 768 7.17 14.82 1.34
CA ALA A 768 6.35 13.76 0.75
C ALA A 768 4.87 14.17 0.71
N GLU A 769 4.34 14.74 1.79
CA GLU A 769 2.96 15.24 1.83
C GLU A 769 2.72 16.29 0.75
N GLN A 770 3.59 17.30 0.61
CA GLN A 770 3.42 18.32 -0.42
C GLN A 770 3.43 17.69 -1.82
N ARG A 771 4.20 16.61 -2.00
CA ARG A 771 4.28 15.93 -3.28
C ARG A 771 3.01 15.21 -3.67
N PHE A 772 2.41 14.47 -2.74
CA PHE A 772 1.15 13.78 -2.99
C PHE A 772 -0.03 14.74 -3.23
N LEU A 773 0.09 16.00 -2.81
CA LEU A 773 -0.88 17.06 -3.10
C LEU A 773 -0.66 17.74 -4.47
N GLN A 774 0.41 17.39 -5.19
CA GLN A 774 0.69 17.93 -6.52
C GLN A 774 -0.29 17.37 -7.57
N ARG A 775 -0.59 18.17 -8.59
CA ARG A 775 -1.32 17.74 -9.80
C ARG A 775 -0.54 16.60 -10.49
N GLY A 776 -1.25 15.55 -10.93
CA GLY A 776 -0.64 14.36 -11.53
C GLY A 776 -0.83 13.07 -10.74
N TRP A 777 -1.12 13.18 -9.44
CA TRP A 777 -1.61 12.06 -8.65
C TRP A 777 -3.12 11.94 -8.90
N SER A 778 -3.52 11.07 -9.83
CA SER A 778 -4.94 10.86 -10.12
C SER A 778 -5.70 10.32 -8.90
N ALA A 779 -7.02 10.48 -8.90
CA ALA A 779 -7.88 10.05 -7.80
C ALA A 779 -7.77 8.54 -7.51
N CYS A 780 -7.40 7.71 -8.49
CA CYS A 780 -7.24 6.27 -8.31
C CYS A 780 -5.95 5.88 -7.55
N TYR A 781 -4.87 6.67 -7.61
CA TYR A 781 -3.63 6.40 -6.85
C TYR A 781 -3.61 7.00 -5.43
N GLY A 782 -4.67 7.69 -5.02
CA GLY A 782 -4.85 8.06 -3.62
C GLY A 782 -3.94 9.17 -3.10
N GLY A 783 -3.46 10.08 -3.96
CA GLY A 783 -2.58 11.19 -3.56
C GLY A 783 -3.06 11.94 -2.31
N LYS A 784 -4.35 12.27 -2.21
CA LYS A 784 -4.90 12.89 -0.98
C LYS A 784 -4.80 11.98 0.26
N ALA A 785 -4.99 10.68 0.12
CA ALA A 785 -4.84 9.71 1.21
C ALA A 785 -3.38 9.60 1.64
N TRP A 786 -2.44 9.52 0.69
CA TRP A 786 -1.00 9.47 0.97
C TRP A 786 -0.43 10.76 1.54
N ALA A 787 -0.99 11.91 1.16
CA ALA A 787 -0.72 13.17 1.83
C ALA A 787 -1.15 13.14 3.30
N MET A 788 -2.33 12.59 3.59
CA MET A 788 -2.83 12.43 4.96
C MET A 788 -1.99 11.43 5.77
N ILE A 789 -1.59 10.31 5.17
CA ILE A 789 -0.68 9.32 5.76
C ILE A 789 0.66 9.98 6.13
N SER A 790 1.25 10.75 5.21
CA SER A 790 2.51 11.45 5.43
C SER A 790 2.40 12.48 6.57
N ARG A 791 1.27 13.21 6.62
CA ARG A 791 0.97 14.17 7.69
C ARG A 791 0.89 13.49 9.07
N ILE A 792 0.07 12.45 9.20
CA ILE A 792 -0.09 11.71 10.45
C ILE A 792 1.24 11.10 10.89
N SER A 793 2.01 10.58 9.94
CA SER A 793 3.33 10.02 10.21
C SER A 793 4.28 11.06 10.77
N ALA A 794 4.28 12.29 10.23
CA ALA A 794 5.12 13.37 10.75
C ALA A 794 4.75 13.73 12.20
N ASP A 795 3.46 13.74 12.53
CA ASP A 795 2.99 13.95 13.90
C ASP A 795 3.45 12.82 14.83
N VAL A 796 3.39 11.56 14.41
CA VAL A 796 3.87 10.41 15.20
C VAL A 796 5.38 10.51 15.49
N TRP A 797 6.17 10.97 14.52
CA TRP A 797 7.61 11.16 14.67
C TRP A 797 8.00 12.38 15.51
N LYS A 798 7.03 13.14 16.04
CA LYS A 798 7.28 14.18 17.04
C LYS A 798 7.50 13.60 18.45
N GLU A 799 7.03 12.37 18.69
CA GLU A 799 7.21 11.63 19.95
C GLU A 799 6.61 12.29 21.20
N ASP A 800 5.69 13.24 21.03
CA ASP A 800 4.96 13.90 22.12
C ASP A 800 3.66 13.17 22.51
N MET A 801 3.33 12.08 21.81
CA MET A 801 2.13 11.27 22.05
C MET A 801 2.47 9.95 22.77
N PRO A 802 1.58 9.43 23.64
CA PRO A 802 1.69 8.07 24.18
C PRO A 802 1.82 7.01 23.08
N LEU A 803 2.64 5.97 23.32
CA LEU A 803 2.88 4.89 22.36
C LEU A 803 1.60 4.22 21.89
N THR A 804 0.63 4.03 22.78
CA THR A 804 -0.68 3.45 22.46
C THR A 804 -1.43 4.26 21.40
N ILE A 805 -1.39 5.59 21.48
CA ILE A 805 -2.00 6.49 20.49
C ILE A 805 -1.21 6.47 19.17
N GLN A 806 0.12 6.39 19.23
CA GLN A 806 0.95 6.28 18.02
C GLN A 806 0.61 5.00 17.23
N ILE A 807 0.55 3.87 17.94
CA ILE A 807 0.21 2.55 17.37
C ILE A 807 -1.19 2.58 16.75
N ASP A 808 -2.18 3.06 17.52
CA ASP A 808 -3.58 3.16 17.10
C ASP A 808 -3.73 4.01 15.82
N ARG A 809 -3.09 5.20 15.79
CA ARG A 809 -3.11 6.09 14.63
C ARG A 809 -2.49 5.49 13.39
N ILE A 810 -1.37 4.76 13.51
CA ILE A 810 -0.73 4.12 12.35
C ILE A 810 -1.59 2.95 11.85
N PHE A 811 -2.14 2.15 12.75
CA PHE A 811 -2.95 0.99 12.38
C PHE A 811 -4.23 1.36 11.63
N ASP A 812 -4.81 2.52 11.96
CA ASP A 812 -6.02 3.04 11.30
C ASP A 812 -5.74 3.67 9.91
N LEU A 813 -4.48 3.78 9.48
CA LEU A 813 -4.13 4.38 8.18
C LEU A 813 -4.53 3.47 7.01
N GLN A 814 -5.30 4.05 6.09
CA GLN A 814 -5.78 3.40 4.87
C GLN A 814 -5.57 4.31 3.66
N HIS A 815 -5.29 3.70 2.51
CA HIS A 815 -5.36 4.35 1.20
C HIS A 815 -6.57 3.80 0.42
N ASN A 816 -6.76 4.26 -0.82
CA ASN A 816 -7.96 3.99 -1.61
C ASN A 816 -8.30 2.51 -1.82
N THR A 817 -7.31 1.63 -1.70
CA THR A 817 -7.43 0.21 -2.02
C THR A 817 -7.19 -0.72 -0.83
N GLY A 818 -6.93 -0.19 0.38
CA GLY A 818 -6.66 -1.03 1.55
C GLY A 818 -5.87 -0.33 2.66
N CYS A 819 -5.28 -1.13 3.56
CA CYS A 819 -4.37 -0.65 4.61
C CYS A 819 -2.94 -0.47 4.09
N ILE A 820 -2.13 0.36 4.76
CA ILE A 820 -0.74 0.63 4.36
C ILE A 820 0.22 -0.58 4.42
N PHE A 821 -0.21 -1.70 5.01
CA PHE A 821 0.64 -2.87 5.33
C PHE A 821 1.01 -3.75 4.13
N ASP A 822 0.55 -3.37 2.94
CA ASP A 822 0.73 -4.06 1.65
C ASP A 822 2.05 -3.72 0.94
N LYS A 823 2.71 -2.64 1.37
CA LYS A 823 3.89 -2.10 0.67
C LYS A 823 5.17 -2.92 0.85
N ARG A 824 5.28 -3.77 1.89
CA ARG A 824 6.51 -4.56 2.15
C ARG A 824 6.22 -6.03 2.48
N PRO A 825 5.70 -6.83 1.54
CA PRO A 825 5.24 -8.21 1.79
C PRO A 825 6.36 -9.18 2.20
N ASP A 826 7.63 -8.80 1.99
CA ASP A 826 8.80 -9.55 2.46
C ASP A 826 9.06 -9.39 3.97
N GLN A 827 8.60 -8.29 4.58
CA GLN A 827 8.76 -7.98 6.01
C GLN A 827 7.44 -7.89 6.78
N VAL A 828 6.31 -7.87 6.10
CA VAL A 828 4.99 -7.80 6.73
C VAL A 828 4.12 -8.88 6.14
N LYS A 829 3.60 -9.75 7.02
CA LYS A 829 2.53 -10.67 6.71
C LYS A 829 1.23 -9.96 7.03
N GLU A 830 0.52 -9.57 5.99
CA GLU A 830 -0.81 -9.01 6.09
C GLU A 830 -1.89 -10.06 5.83
N ASP A 831 -3.04 -9.84 6.45
CA ASP A 831 -4.29 -10.50 6.13
C ASP A 831 -5.31 -9.37 5.95
N GLU A 832 -5.42 -8.86 4.71
CA GLU A 832 -6.21 -7.66 4.40
C GLU A 832 -7.67 -7.80 4.89
N ASN A 833 -8.27 -8.97 4.67
CA ASN A 833 -9.62 -9.25 5.14
C ASN A 833 -9.68 -9.27 6.67
N GLY A 834 -8.74 -9.96 7.34
CA GLY A 834 -8.69 -10.02 8.79
C GLY A 834 -8.43 -8.67 9.46
N ILE A 835 -7.56 -7.83 8.88
CA ILE A 835 -7.29 -6.46 9.37
C ILE A 835 -8.55 -5.60 9.24
N LYS A 836 -9.22 -5.65 8.08
CA LYS A 836 -10.46 -4.91 7.86
C LYS A 836 -11.59 -5.36 8.80
N GLU A 837 -11.80 -6.67 8.93
CA GLU A 837 -12.77 -7.24 9.87
C GLU A 837 -12.49 -6.80 11.31
N PHE A 838 -11.22 -6.77 11.71
CA PHE A 838 -10.82 -6.33 13.04
C PHE A 838 -11.01 -4.83 13.26
N LEU A 839 -10.71 -4.00 12.26
CA LEU A 839 -10.97 -2.56 12.29
C LEU A 839 -12.48 -2.26 12.39
N ASP A 840 -13.31 -2.98 11.63
CA ASP A 840 -14.77 -2.87 11.72
C ASP A 840 -15.28 -3.28 13.11
N PHE A 841 -14.74 -4.36 13.67
CA PHE A 841 -15.05 -4.78 15.05
C PHE A 841 -14.65 -3.71 16.07
N LYS A 842 -13.42 -3.17 15.99
CA LYS A 842 -12.93 -2.08 16.83
C LYS A 842 -13.86 -0.86 16.74
N PHE A 843 -14.28 -0.49 15.53
CA PHE A 843 -15.13 0.67 15.27
C PHE A 843 -16.54 0.53 15.86
N ARG A 844 -17.14 -0.67 15.74
CA ARG A 844 -18.51 -0.94 16.21
C ARG A 844 -18.65 -0.92 17.76
N GLN A 845 -17.57 -0.76 18.52
CA GLN A 845 -17.54 -0.77 19.99
C GLN A 845 -18.31 -1.95 20.61
N THR A 846 -18.28 -3.11 19.96
CA THR A 846 -19.11 -4.25 20.36
C THR A 846 -18.39 -5.14 21.37
N GLY A 847 -18.43 -4.71 22.63
CA GLY A 847 -18.97 -5.62 23.63
C GLY A 847 -18.02 -6.44 24.51
N SER A 848 -18.67 -7.38 25.19
CA SER A 848 -18.17 -8.13 26.35
C SER A 848 -16.99 -9.03 26.03
N ARG A 849 -16.30 -9.53 27.07
CA ARG A 849 -15.16 -10.47 26.92
C ARG A 849 -15.49 -11.72 26.11
N GLU A 850 -16.74 -12.18 26.15
CA GLU A 850 -17.21 -13.33 25.38
C GLU A 850 -17.20 -13.03 23.87
N VAL A 851 -17.59 -11.81 23.48
CA VAL A 851 -17.51 -11.35 22.09
C VAL A 851 -16.04 -11.27 21.65
N TRP A 852 -15.16 -10.74 22.50
CA TRP A 852 -13.71 -10.72 22.24
C TRP A 852 -13.14 -12.12 22.01
N GLY A 853 -13.50 -13.10 22.86
CA GLY A 853 -13.03 -14.48 22.69
C GLY A 853 -13.44 -15.08 21.34
N LYS A 854 -14.67 -14.85 20.89
CA LYS A 854 -15.16 -15.30 19.58
C LYS A 854 -14.45 -14.60 18.42
N VAL A 855 -14.24 -13.29 18.52
CA VAL A 855 -13.54 -12.50 17.49
C VAL A 855 -12.08 -12.94 17.35
N LEU A 856 -11.36 -13.12 18.47
CA LEU A 856 -9.98 -13.61 18.44
C LEU A 856 -9.87 -14.98 17.77
N ARG A 857 -10.78 -15.90 18.08
CA ARG A 857 -10.86 -17.23 17.46
C ARG A 857 -11.16 -17.19 15.95
N ARG A 858 -11.87 -16.17 15.49
CA ARG A 858 -12.20 -15.99 14.08
C ARG A 858 -11.04 -15.43 13.27
N LEU A 859 -10.31 -14.48 13.86
CA LEU A 859 -9.27 -13.71 13.17
C LEU A 859 -7.87 -14.33 13.27
N LEU A 860 -7.63 -15.15 14.29
CA LEU A 860 -6.30 -15.70 14.57
C LEU A 860 -6.29 -17.22 14.44
N ASP A 861 -5.09 -17.78 14.29
CA ASP A 861 -4.89 -19.21 14.53
C ASP A 861 -5.36 -19.56 15.96
N LEU A 862 -5.97 -20.73 16.13
CA LEU A 862 -6.43 -21.24 17.42
C LEU A 862 -5.40 -21.14 18.54
N ASP A 863 -4.11 -21.33 18.29
CA ASP A 863 -3.08 -21.20 19.34
C ASP A 863 -2.78 -19.76 19.72
N GLN A 864 -2.83 -18.85 18.75
CA GLN A 864 -2.72 -17.41 19.02
C GLN A 864 -3.96 -16.94 19.79
N ALA A 865 -5.16 -17.32 19.33
CA ALA A 865 -6.42 -17.01 19.98
C ALA A 865 -6.47 -17.57 21.41
N LYS A 866 -6.14 -18.85 21.60
CA LYS A 866 -6.13 -19.52 22.91
C LYS A 866 -5.23 -18.79 23.91
N ARG A 867 -4.00 -18.42 23.51
CA ARG A 867 -3.09 -17.67 24.39
C ARG A 867 -3.70 -16.34 24.86
N LEU A 868 -4.30 -15.57 23.95
CA LEU A 868 -4.93 -14.30 24.31
C LEU A 868 -6.21 -14.48 25.14
N ILE A 869 -6.97 -15.54 24.88
CA ILE A 869 -8.15 -15.91 25.67
C ILE A 869 -7.74 -16.36 27.08
N ASP A 870 -6.63 -17.09 27.21
CA ASP A 870 -6.06 -17.48 28.49
C ASP A 870 -5.62 -16.25 29.30
N ASP A 871 -5.02 -15.24 28.66
CA ASP A 871 -4.70 -13.96 29.30
C ASP A 871 -5.98 -13.23 29.78
N LEU A 872 -7.04 -13.21 28.97
CA LEU A 872 -8.35 -12.65 29.35
C LEU A 872 -9.00 -13.42 30.51
N ASN A 873 -8.87 -14.75 30.53
CA ASN A 873 -9.40 -15.63 31.57
C ASN A 873 -8.63 -15.47 32.89
N LEU A 874 -7.30 -15.42 32.82
CA LEU A 874 -6.46 -15.10 33.98
C LEU A 874 -6.85 -13.74 34.56
N PHE A 875 -7.03 -12.73 33.70
CA PHE A 875 -7.47 -11.41 34.15
C PHE A 875 -8.86 -11.46 34.81
N LYS A 876 -9.81 -12.24 34.27
CA LYS A 876 -11.14 -12.44 34.88
C LYS A 876 -11.05 -13.00 36.30
N GLN A 877 -10.10 -13.88 36.57
CA GLN A 877 -9.88 -14.43 37.92
C GLN A 877 -9.31 -13.38 38.90
N LEU A 878 -8.52 -12.42 38.39
CA LEU A 878 -7.93 -11.36 39.20
C LEU A 878 -8.89 -10.19 39.45
N GLN A 879 -9.81 -9.92 38.53
CA GLN A 879 -10.70 -8.74 38.56
C GLN A 879 -11.43 -8.52 39.90
N PRO A 880 -12.09 -9.52 40.52
CA PRO A 880 -12.80 -9.27 41.79
C PRO A 880 -11.87 -8.79 42.91
N LYS A 881 -10.61 -9.26 42.92
CA LYS A 881 -9.61 -8.82 43.90
C LYS A 881 -9.18 -7.37 43.65
N LEU A 882 -9.08 -6.97 42.38
CA LEU A 882 -8.74 -5.61 41.98
C LEU A 882 -9.86 -4.61 42.28
N GLU A 883 -11.12 -5.01 42.10
CA GLU A 883 -12.29 -4.18 42.43
C GLU A 883 -12.35 -3.90 43.94
N VAL A 884 -12.21 -4.93 44.77
CA VAL A 884 -12.13 -4.78 46.24
C VAL A 884 -10.94 -3.90 46.65
N PHE A 885 -9.79 -4.05 45.98
CA PHE A 885 -8.64 -3.20 46.22
C PHE A 885 -8.93 -1.73 45.90
N ARG A 886 -9.53 -1.44 44.73
CA ARG A 886 -9.90 -0.07 44.31
C ARG A 886 -10.93 0.54 45.24
N GLU A 887 -11.95 -0.21 45.67
CA GLU A 887 -12.93 0.28 46.65
C GLU A 887 -12.26 0.70 47.95
N LYS A 888 -11.35 -0.13 48.48
CA LYS A 888 -10.62 0.19 49.71
C LYS A 888 -9.78 1.44 49.56
N VAL A 889 -9.06 1.58 48.45
CA VAL A 889 -8.24 2.78 48.15
C VAL A 889 -9.15 4.00 48.04
N HIS A 890 -10.23 3.92 47.28
CA HIS A 890 -11.18 5.02 47.12
C HIS A 890 -11.77 5.47 48.46
N GLN A 891 -12.21 4.53 49.30
CA GLN A 891 -12.79 4.84 50.62
C GLN A 891 -11.87 5.66 51.55
N VAL A 892 -10.55 5.50 51.41
CA VAL A 892 -9.55 6.21 52.23
C VAL A 892 -9.03 7.48 51.55
N THR A 893 -9.09 7.58 50.22
CA THR A 893 -8.65 8.78 49.48
C THR A 893 -9.76 9.80 49.25
N THR A 894 -11.03 9.41 49.34
CA THR A 894 -12.16 10.33 49.12
C THR A 894 -12.27 11.34 50.27
N PRO A 895 -12.22 12.67 50.00
CA PRO A 895 -12.28 13.70 51.04
C PRO A 895 -13.56 13.58 51.88
N ALA A 896 -13.44 13.81 53.19
CA ALA A 896 -14.57 13.72 54.13
C ALA A 896 -15.77 14.61 53.76
N SER A 897 -15.58 15.67 52.95
CA SER A 897 -16.64 16.55 52.44
C SER A 897 -17.55 15.91 51.39
N ALA A 898 -17.18 14.77 50.81
CA ALA A 898 -17.98 14.05 49.81
C ALA A 898 -18.80 12.87 50.38
N LYS A 899 -18.68 12.56 51.69
CA LYS A 899 -19.45 11.49 52.36
C LYS A 899 -20.84 11.92 52.85
N TYR A 900 -21.18 13.20 52.67
CA TYR A 900 -22.48 13.78 53.03
C TYR A 900 -23.01 14.68 51.92
N TYR A 901 -23.26 14.11 50.73
CA TYR A 901 -24.15 14.66 49.72
C TYR A 901 -24.87 13.53 48.98
#